data_AF-A0A914B4W0-F1
#
_entry.id   AF-A0A914B4W0-F1
#
_cell.length_a   1.000
_cell.length_b   1.000
_cell.length_c   1.000
_cell.angle_alpha   90.00
_cell.angle_beta   90.00
_cell.angle_gamma   90.00
#
_symmetry.space_group_name_H-M   'P 1'
#
loop_
_entity.id
_entity.type
_entity.pdbx_description
1 polymer ?
#
loop_
_entity_poly.entity_id
_entity_poly.type
_entity_poly.pdbx_seq_one_letter_code
_entity_poly.pdbx_strand_id
1 'polypeptide(L)'
;MASLVFRIALLGLSLSVMMTSCVATSISDNRVFVIKNLLDNTTDTQLAFRVSKGGLQYATTTSHIQPYVWSKWIELGAPQDQKENPTNFSAIVSNPVGLHASTNQTQIFVQTVSGQVCTIKQELIGTEISFGKWAKLPSLEYESGTVLHGQDSITVGTYKSQIVVFTRSMTGTSGLFWCKSDAGGEFSAWQRIGDVFKAHLFSDATVIFNTFSGYYEAFAVMSDGYVYRTWQRDDTRWANWRSMGIFQPKVTTTSRPVANVMSHSFANGVLEVFALGADSTVKHIFQTTCDTVDNPWGYCTWGLWHTLSGKVPPTLGANVIATGTNVHLGGELFLVDTKGILWHVWQTERGTSWSDWQQVPTSPPTQPAVAGKAFVRREDKLWWKVFAQSQNGTMIVVEQARSLDVVPSRVAYGANLTVSWSVPVDEATHMDWIGVYPVGANNDQYVDFKYVQGGQNPLDNPVPKGNIALESYLPDGIYDVRYLVNRQFVDVIDTTVEYNHGNQDEPWVQVFRGIFHGLGAKTTNFKQCVQDGNKTVATFRESFEAFGNKEVFKGLQMLGVGLKDVEETLKVCSETDIAKALEQFVTDLISCVEGHCLHFVIDAVDILLILYENVYEIFGDIRAASNSFNVAHAYEQGGLCIGRVVNVCISLPWKNGNV
;
A
#
# COMPACT_ATOMS: atom_id res chain seq x y z
N MET A 1 -76.34 40.66 -35.59
CA MET A 1 -75.10 41.11 -34.91
C MET A 1 -74.36 39.84 -34.51
N ALA A 2 -73.59 39.18 -35.39
CA ALA A 2 -72.44 39.70 -36.14
C ALA A 2 -71.45 40.34 -35.16
N SER A 3 -70.20 39.91 -34.99
CA SER A 3 -69.23 39.34 -35.92
C SER A 3 -68.06 38.82 -35.03
N LEU A 4 -67.13 37.93 -35.38
CA LEU A 4 -66.79 37.25 -36.62
C LEU A 4 -65.63 36.31 -36.27
N VAL A 5 -65.94 35.03 -36.37
CA VAL A 5 -65.06 33.94 -36.81
C VAL A 5 -64.19 34.39 -38.00
N PHE A 6 -62.91 33.97 -38.05
CA PHE A 6 -62.01 33.94 -39.24
C PHE A 6 -61.20 35.23 -39.58
N ARG A 7 -59.86 35.21 -39.38
CA ARG A 7 -58.83 35.07 -40.44
C ARG A 7 -57.40 35.47 -40.00
N ILE A 8 -56.48 34.51 -40.20
CA ILE A 8 -55.11 34.66 -40.78
C ILE A 8 -54.04 35.29 -39.87
N ALA A 9 -52.78 34.84 -39.78
CA ALA A 9 -52.08 33.60 -40.10
C ALA A 9 -50.61 33.82 -39.66
N LEU A 10 -49.83 32.73 -39.62
CA LEU A 10 -48.36 32.70 -39.72
C LEU A 10 -47.55 33.41 -38.61
N LEU A 11 -47.13 32.62 -37.62
CA LEU A 11 -45.72 32.54 -37.22
C LEU A 11 -45.53 31.18 -36.54
N GLY A 12 -45.05 30.22 -37.33
CA GLY A 12 -44.68 28.91 -36.82
C GLY A 12 -43.45 29.04 -35.93
N LEU A 13 -43.61 28.77 -34.65
CA LEU A 13 -42.53 28.21 -33.84
C LEU A 13 -42.83 26.73 -33.65
N SER A 14 -42.09 25.90 -34.40
CA SER A 14 -41.88 24.51 -34.08
C SER A 14 -41.30 24.43 -32.67
N LEU A 15 -42.15 24.12 -31.68
CA LEU A 15 -41.69 23.65 -30.39
C LEU A 15 -41.23 22.20 -30.60
N SER A 16 -40.01 22.03 -31.14
CA SER A 16 -39.32 20.76 -30.99
C SER A 16 -39.04 20.62 -29.51
N VAL A 17 -39.83 19.77 -28.86
CA VAL A 17 -39.43 19.19 -27.58
C VAL A 17 -38.15 18.42 -27.89
N MET A 18 -37.00 19.06 -27.68
CA MET A 18 -35.77 18.32 -27.41
C MET A 18 -36.04 17.58 -26.10
N MET A 19 -36.66 16.40 -26.21
CA MET A 19 -36.27 15.31 -25.33
C MET A 19 -34.78 15.11 -25.60
N THR A 20 -33.94 15.80 -24.84
CA THR A 20 -32.62 15.27 -24.56
C THR A 20 -32.88 13.91 -23.93
N SER A 21 -32.85 12.87 -24.76
CA SER A 21 -32.67 11.52 -24.30
C SER A 21 -31.41 11.56 -23.46
N CYS A 22 -31.58 11.64 -22.14
CA CYS A 22 -30.52 11.32 -21.22
C CYS A 22 -30.26 9.84 -21.49
N VAL A 23 -29.29 9.55 -22.38
CA VAL A 23 -28.85 8.19 -22.62
C VAL A 23 -28.30 7.76 -21.28
N ALA A 24 -29.10 6.99 -20.53
CA ALA A 24 -28.63 6.34 -19.33
C ALA A 24 -27.48 5.44 -19.77
N THR A 25 -26.27 5.85 -19.43
CA THR A 25 -25.07 5.09 -19.73
C THR A 25 -25.12 3.84 -18.88
N SER A 26 -25.41 2.69 -19.50
CA SER A 26 -25.41 1.41 -18.82
C SER A 26 -23.97 1.06 -18.46
N ILE A 27 -23.66 1.04 -17.18
CA ILE A 27 -22.38 0.53 -16.70
C ILE A 27 -22.44 -0.99 -16.74
N SER A 28 -21.51 -1.58 -17.48
CA SER A 28 -21.38 -3.02 -17.59
C SER A 28 -20.81 -3.62 -16.30
N ASP A 29 -21.18 -4.86 -16.00
CA ASP A 29 -20.56 -5.66 -14.94
C ASP A 29 -19.17 -6.19 -15.33
N ASN A 30 -18.77 -5.95 -16.59
CA ASN A 30 -17.45 -6.27 -17.09
C ASN A 30 -16.38 -5.49 -16.30
N ARG A 31 -15.33 -6.22 -15.92
CA ARG A 31 -14.11 -5.70 -15.29
C ARG A 31 -12.92 -6.13 -16.13
N VAL A 32 -11.96 -5.21 -16.32
CA VAL A 32 -10.67 -5.54 -16.92
C VAL A 32 -9.78 -6.21 -15.89
N PHE A 33 -8.89 -7.08 -16.35
CA PHE A 33 -7.83 -7.64 -15.52
C PHE A 33 -6.49 -7.15 -16.05
N VAL A 34 -5.65 -6.56 -15.18
CA VAL A 34 -4.36 -5.99 -15.58
C VAL A 34 -3.24 -6.58 -14.76
N ILE A 35 -2.19 -7.05 -15.44
CA ILE A 35 -1.03 -7.72 -14.82
C ILE A 35 0.26 -7.31 -15.55
N LYS A 36 1.38 -7.23 -14.83
CA LYS A 36 2.70 -6.97 -15.43
C LYS A 36 3.12 -8.15 -16.31
N ASN A 37 3.85 -7.94 -17.40
CA ASN A 37 4.41 -9.00 -18.21
C ASN A 37 5.80 -9.39 -17.67
N LEU A 38 5.90 -10.50 -16.95
CA LEU A 38 7.19 -10.96 -16.38
C LEU A 38 8.08 -11.71 -17.38
N LEU A 39 7.65 -11.91 -18.63
CA LEU A 39 8.52 -12.44 -19.69
C LEU A 39 9.30 -11.33 -20.42
N ASP A 40 8.90 -10.06 -20.27
CA ASP A 40 9.63 -8.91 -20.77
C ASP A 40 10.10 -8.03 -19.61
N ASN A 41 11.32 -8.30 -19.15
CA ASN A 41 11.93 -7.55 -18.05
C ASN A 41 12.57 -6.24 -18.50
N THR A 42 12.50 -5.88 -19.79
CA THR A 42 13.21 -4.70 -20.33
C THR A 42 12.33 -3.47 -20.48
N THR A 43 11.01 -3.65 -20.62
CA THR A 43 10.08 -2.56 -21.00
C THR A 43 9.00 -2.25 -19.95
N ASP A 44 8.95 -2.97 -18.82
CA ASP A 44 7.88 -2.91 -17.81
C ASP A 44 6.46 -3.15 -18.36
N THR A 45 6.33 -3.73 -19.57
CA THR A 45 5.05 -3.94 -20.27
C THR A 45 3.96 -4.53 -19.36
N GLN A 46 2.75 -3.98 -19.40
CA GLN A 46 1.57 -4.52 -18.76
C GLN A 46 0.61 -5.12 -19.78
N LEU A 47 -0.11 -6.16 -19.36
CA LEU A 47 -1.13 -6.87 -20.13
C LEU A 47 -2.49 -6.56 -19.50
N ALA A 48 -3.41 -6.03 -20.29
CA ALA A 48 -4.82 -5.89 -19.91
C ALA A 48 -5.65 -6.94 -20.64
N PHE A 49 -6.59 -7.56 -19.94
CA PHE A 49 -7.51 -8.55 -20.48
C PHE A 49 -8.95 -8.11 -20.23
N ARG A 50 -9.82 -8.44 -21.18
CA ARG A 50 -11.26 -8.21 -21.06
C ARG A 50 -12.06 -9.27 -21.79
N VAL A 51 -13.32 -9.40 -21.42
CA VAL A 51 -14.31 -10.14 -22.21
C VAL A 51 -15.16 -9.17 -23.02
N SER A 52 -15.27 -9.43 -24.32
CA SER A 52 -16.05 -8.64 -25.26
C SER A 52 -16.76 -9.57 -26.23
N LYS A 53 -18.09 -9.42 -26.39
CA LYS A 53 -18.92 -10.28 -27.25
C LYS A 53 -18.72 -11.78 -27.00
N GLY A 54 -18.46 -12.17 -25.76
CA GLY A 54 -18.24 -13.57 -25.35
C GLY A 54 -16.84 -14.12 -25.63
N GLY A 55 -15.91 -13.34 -26.19
CA GLY A 55 -14.51 -13.71 -26.40
C GLY A 55 -13.55 -12.95 -25.48
N LEU A 56 -12.39 -13.53 -25.21
CA LEU A 56 -11.29 -12.91 -24.49
C LEU A 56 -10.46 -12.06 -25.46
N GLN A 57 -10.14 -10.84 -25.03
CA GLN A 57 -9.19 -9.96 -25.72
C GLN A 57 -8.08 -9.55 -24.76
N TYR A 58 -6.91 -9.23 -25.31
CA TYR A 58 -5.84 -8.59 -24.56
C TYR A 58 -5.31 -7.34 -25.25
N ALA A 59 -4.70 -6.43 -24.48
CA ALA A 59 -3.98 -5.26 -24.95
C ALA A 59 -2.72 -5.10 -24.11
N THR A 60 -1.76 -4.34 -24.64
CA THR A 60 -0.44 -4.12 -24.03
C THR A 60 -0.20 -2.64 -23.84
N THR A 61 0.53 -2.26 -22.80
CA THR A 61 1.04 -0.88 -22.68
C THR A 61 2.13 -0.63 -23.72
N THR A 62 2.14 0.60 -24.23
CA THR A 62 3.16 1.12 -25.14
C THR A 62 3.87 2.34 -24.55
N SER A 63 3.27 2.99 -23.54
CA SER A 63 3.89 3.97 -22.66
C SER A 63 3.47 3.72 -21.22
N HIS A 64 4.44 3.77 -20.30
CA HIS A 64 4.27 3.59 -18.85
C HIS A 64 4.24 4.93 -18.09
N ILE A 65 4.42 6.03 -18.81
CA ILE A 65 4.38 7.40 -18.29
C ILE A 65 3.16 8.07 -18.90
N GLN A 66 2.48 8.92 -18.11
CA GLN A 66 1.34 9.71 -18.58
C GLN A 66 1.71 10.55 -19.83
N PRO A 67 0.86 10.57 -20.87
CA PRO A 67 -0.39 9.83 -20.99
C PRO A 67 -0.15 8.33 -21.27
N TYR A 68 -0.85 7.47 -20.51
CA TYR A 68 -0.79 6.02 -20.74
C TYR A 68 -1.34 5.65 -22.11
N VAL A 69 -0.52 4.95 -22.92
CA VAL A 69 -0.92 4.51 -24.27
C VAL A 69 -1.00 2.99 -24.30
N TRP A 70 -2.15 2.49 -24.75
CA TRP A 70 -2.43 1.06 -24.91
C TRP A 70 -2.55 0.70 -26.39
N SER A 71 -2.09 -0.50 -26.74
CA SER A 71 -2.30 -1.07 -28.06
C SER A 71 -3.80 -1.35 -28.32
N LYS A 72 -4.13 -1.64 -29.58
CA LYS A 72 -5.47 -2.11 -29.93
C LYS A 72 -5.70 -3.48 -29.29
N TRP A 73 -6.96 -3.76 -28.93
CA TRP A 73 -7.36 -5.07 -28.43
C TRP A 73 -7.15 -6.16 -29.47
N ILE A 74 -6.42 -7.21 -29.09
CA ILE A 74 -6.13 -8.41 -29.88
C ILE A 74 -7.06 -9.52 -29.39
N GLU A 75 -7.71 -10.21 -30.32
CA GLU A 75 -8.64 -11.31 -30.03
C GLU A 75 -7.88 -12.61 -29.69
N LEU A 76 -8.27 -13.24 -28.57
CA LEU A 76 -7.90 -14.61 -28.21
C LEU A 76 -9.06 -15.60 -28.42
N GLY A 77 -10.24 -15.09 -28.80
CA GLY A 77 -11.44 -15.87 -29.00
C GLY A 77 -12.00 -16.44 -27.71
N ALA A 78 -12.76 -17.54 -27.80
CA ALA A 78 -13.36 -18.21 -26.66
C ALA A 78 -13.05 -19.71 -26.68
N PRO A 79 -13.17 -20.42 -25.55
CA PRO A 79 -12.99 -21.88 -25.52
C PRO A 79 -13.98 -22.60 -26.44
N GLN A 80 -13.54 -23.68 -27.08
CA GLN A 80 -14.42 -24.52 -27.90
C GLN A 80 -15.22 -25.51 -27.03
N ASP A 81 -16.53 -25.62 -27.28
CA ASP A 81 -17.37 -26.63 -26.66
C ASP A 81 -17.72 -27.73 -27.66
N GLN A 82 -17.25 -28.94 -27.34
CA GLN A 82 -17.51 -30.23 -27.99
C GLN A 82 -16.74 -30.56 -29.28
N LYS A 83 -16.50 -31.87 -29.45
CA LYS A 83 -15.71 -32.50 -30.52
C LYS A 83 -16.43 -32.59 -31.88
N GLU A 84 -17.66 -32.10 -32.02
CA GLU A 84 -18.50 -32.41 -33.21
C GLU A 84 -18.83 -31.24 -34.14
N ASN A 85 -18.45 -29.99 -33.84
CA ASN A 85 -18.52 -28.93 -34.84
C ASN A 85 -17.54 -27.77 -34.57
N PRO A 86 -16.54 -27.51 -35.45
CA PRO A 86 -15.47 -26.53 -35.21
C PRO A 86 -15.92 -25.05 -35.21
N THR A 87 -17.22 -24.77 -35.30
CA THR A 87 -17.80 -23.42 -35.34
C THR A 87 -18.56 -23.01 -34.07
N ASN A 88 -18.80 -23.92 -33.11
CA ASN A 88 -19.51 -23.62 -31.86
C ASN A 88 -18.55 -23.25 -30.73
N PHE A 89 -18.25 -21.96 -30.61
CA PHE A 89 -17.50 -21.40 -29.47
C PHE A 89 -18.41 -21.26 -28.24
N SER A 90 -17.89 -21.57 -27.05
CA SER A 90 -18.59 -21.36 -25.79
C SER A 90 -18.31 -19.95 -25.28
N ALA A 91 -19.34 -19.10 -25.26
CA ALA A 91 -19.18 -17.73 -24.81
C ALA A 91 -18.67 -17.67 -23.36
N ILE A 92 -17.72 -16.78 -23.10
CA ILE A 92 -17.22 -16.48 -21.77
C ILE A 92 -18.23 -15.61 -21.02
N VAL A 93 -18.52 -15.95 -19.77
CA VAL A 93 -19.48 -15.22 -18.91
C VAL A 93 -18.86 -14.62 -17.65
N SER A 94 -17.67 -15.06 -17.25
CA SER A 94 -16.94 -14.44 -16.14
C SER A 94 -16.03 -13.31 -16.64
N ASN A 95 -15.71 -12.39 -15.74
CA ASN A 95 -14.55 -11.54 -15.87
C ASN A 95 -13.28 -12.41 -15.92
N PRO A 96 -12.26 -12.01 -16.69
CA PRO A 96 -11.00 -12.72 -16.72
C PRO A 96 -10.25 -12.48 -15.40
N VAL A 97 -9.57 -13.52 -14.92
CA VAL A 97 -8.63 -13.42 -13.79
C VAL A 97 -7.38 -14.21 -14.12
N GLY A 98 -6.24 -13.83 -13.56
CA GLY A 98 -4.99 -14.49 -13.90
C GLY A 98 -3.89 -14.27 -12.88
N LEU A 99 -2.78 -14.95 -13.13
CA LEU A 99 -1.55 -14.85 -12.35
C LEU A 99 -0.35 -15.26 -13.21
N HIS A 100 0.85 -15.13 -12.64
CA HIS A 100 2.06 -15.70 -13.22
C HIS A 100 2.21 -17.15 -12.78
N ALA A 101 2.33 -18.05 -13.76
CA ALA A 101 2.80 -19.40 -13.49
C ALA A 101 4.24 -19.36 -12.94
N SER A 102 4.70 -20.49 -12.37
CA SER A 102 6.07 -20.62 -11.85
C SER A 102 7.18 -20.31 -12.85
N THR A 103 6.86 -20.32 -14.15
CA THR A 103 7.72 -19.98 -15.27
C THR A 103 7.59 -18.52 -15.73
N ASN A 104 7.01 -17.63 -14.91
CA ASN A 104 6.70 -16.22 -15.20
C ASN A 104 5.68 -15.96 -16.33
N GLN A 105 5.27 -17.00 -17.08
CA GLN A 105 4.22 -16.90 -18.09
C GLN A 105 2.90 -16.45 -17.45
N THR A 106 2.23 -15.48 -18.08
CA THR A 106 0.88 -15.08 -17.69
C THR A 106 -0.12 -16.18 -18.03
N GLN A 107 -0.94 -16.58 -17.07
CA GLN A 107 -2.01 -17.56 -17.25
C GLN A 107 -3.35 -16.97 -16.84
N ILE A 108 -4.31 -16.99 -17.77
CA ILE A 108 -5.65 -16.41 -17.60
C ILE A 108 -6.68 -17.54 -17.48
N PHE A 109 -7.69 -17.32 -16.64
CA PHE A 109 -8.78 -18.23 -16.34
C PHE A 109 -10.13 -17.52 -16.56
N VAL A 110 -11.08 -18.26 -17.11
CA VAL A 110 -12.43 -17.79 -17.43
C VAL A 110 -13.46 -18.90 -17.24
N GLN A 111 -14.71 -18.54 -16.96
CA GLN A 111 -15.85 -19.46 -16.93
C GLN A 111 -16.71 -19.23 -18.17
N THR A 112 -17.13 -20.33 -18.81
CA THR A 112 -18.01 -20.29 -19.98
C THR A 112 -19.48 -20.40 -19.60
N VAL A 113 -20.37 -20.14 -20.55
CA VAL A 113 -21.83 -20.34 -20.41
C VAL A 113 -22.23 -21.75 -19.97
N SER A 114 -21.38 -22.76 -20.23
CA SER A 114 -21.58 -24.15 -19.84
C SER A 114 -21.08 -24.47 -18.42
N GLY A 115 -20.68 -23.45 -17.65
CA GLY A 115 -20.10 -23.60 -16.31
C GLY A 115 -18.65 -24.09 -16.31
N GLN A 116 -18.11 -24.51 -17.46
CA GLN A 116 -16.75 -25.00 -17.60
C GLN A 116 -15.73 -23.89 -17.33
N VAL A 117 -14.74 -24.19 -16.49
CA VAL A 117 -13.57 -23.33 -16.29
C VAL A 117 -12.50 -23.69 -17.31
N CYS A 118 -12.01 -22.69 -18.02
CA CYS A 118 -10.98 -22.81 -19.04
C CYS A 118 -9.81 -21.88 -18.74
N THR A 119 -8.63 -22.24 -19.22
CA THR A 119 -7.42 -21.44 -19.08
C THR A 119 -6.68 -21.29 -20.41
N ILE A 120 -5.97 -20.19 -20.56
CA ILE A 120 -5.05 -19.93 -21.66
C ILE A 120 -3.75 -19.35 -21.08
N LYS A 121 -2.61 -19.78 -21.60
CA LYS A 121 -1.29 -19.46 -21.06
C LYS A 121 -0.44 -18.76 -22.13
N GLN A 122 0.31 -17.73 -21.72
CA GLN A 122 1.28 -17.02 -22.56
C GLN A 122 2.36 -17.99 -23.04
N GLU A 123 2.80 -17.92 -24.30
CA GLU A 123 3.87 -18.76 -24.84
C GLU A 123 5.26 -18.29 -24.39
N LEU A 124 6.22 -19.23 -24.32
CA LEU A 124 7.64 -18.93 -24.00
C LEU A 124 8.49 -18.60 -25.23
N ILE A 125 7.98 -18.84 -26.43
CA ILE A 125 8.79 -18.86 -27.65
C ILE A 125 8.64 -17.54 -28.39
N GLY A 126 9.76 -16.87 -28.62
CA GLY A 126 9.85 -15.62 -29.38
C GLY A 126 9.84 -14.37 -28.49
N THR A 127 10.07 -13.21 -29.12
CA THR A 127 10.00 -11.89 -28.46
C THR A 127 8.60 -11.29 -28.50
N GLU A 128 7.67 -11.92 -29.21
CA GLU A 128 6.29 -11.45 -29.36
C GLU A 128 5.38 -12.03 -28.27
N ILE A 129 4.51 -11.19 -27.72
CA ILE A 129 3.49 -11.60 -26.77
C ILE A 129 2.44 -12.43 -27.53
N SER A 130 2.38 -13.71 -27.22
CA SER A 130 1.40 -14.63 -27.79
C SER A 130 0.87 -15.59 -26.72
N PHE A 131 -0.30 -16.16 -26.98
CA PHE A 131 -1.00 -17.07 -26.08
C PHE A 131 -1.27 -18.39 -26.80
N GLY A 132 -1.11 -19.49 -26.07
CA GLY A 132 -1.29 -20.83 -26.59
C GLY A 132 -2.74 -21.22 -26.78
N LYS A 133 -3.01 -22.53 -26.71
CA LYS A 133 -4.38 -23.06 -26.87
C LYS A 133 -5.16 -23.02 -25.55
N TRP A 134 -6.47 -22.90 -25.69
CA TRP A 134 -7.40 -23.08 -24.58
C TRP A 134 -7.31 -24.50 -24.01
N ALA A 135 -7.17 -24.60 -22.70
CA ALA A 135 -7.21 -25.85 -21.93
C ALA A 135 -8.41 -25.83 -20.98
N LYS A 136 -9.06 -26.98 -20.81
CA LYS A 136 -10.17 -27.15 -19.86
C LYS A 136 -9.62 -27.64 -18.54
N LEU A 137 -10.08 -27.04 -17.44
CA LEU A 137 -9.94 -27.65 -16.12
C LEU A 137 -10.91 -28.84 -15.99
N PRO A 138 -10.82 -29.67 -14.94
CA PRO A 138 -11.78 -30.74 -14.70
C PRO A 138 -13.24 -30.26 -14.77
N SER A 139 -14.17 -31.14 -15.13
CA SER A 139 -15.58 -30.79 -15.26
C SER A 139 -16.16 -30.33 -13.92
N LEU A 140 -16.79 -29.16 -13.92
CA LEU A 140 -17.55 -28.62 -12.79
C LEU A 140 -19.03 -29.00 -12.93
N GLU A 141 -19.75 -29.09 -11.81
CA GLU A 141 -21.20 -29.22 -11.85
C GLU A 141 -21.88 -28.03 -12.55
N TYR A 142 -22.93 -28.32 -13.32
CA TYR A 142 -23.64 -27.35 -14.16
C TYR A 142 -25.11 -27.77 -14.36
N GLU A 143 -26.02 -26.82 -14.28
CA GLU A 143 -27.43 -26.98 -14.62
C GLU A 143 -27.83 -26.01 -15.75
N SER A 144 -28.37 -26.56 -16.83
CA SER A 144 -28.75 -25.79 -18.02
C SER A 144 -29.76 -24.69 -17.70
N GLY A 145 -29.51 -23.48 -18.22
CA GLY A 145 -30.37 -22.31 -18.02
C GLY A 145 -30.08 -21.51 -16.74
N THR A 146 -29.14 -21.96 -15.90
CA THR A 146 -28.70 -21.19 -14.72
C THR A 146 -27.87 -19.99 -15.15
N VAL A 147 -28.18 -18.80 -14.60
CA VAL A 147 -27.43 -17.57 -14.82
C VAL A 147 -27.01 -17.02 -13.47
N LEU A 148 -25.71 -16.72 -13.32
CA LEU A 148 -25.20 -16.08 -12.10
C LEU A 148 -25.46 -14.58 -12.14
N HIS A 149 -25.75 -14.01 -10.98
CA HIS A 149 -25.73 -12.56 -10.79
C HIS A 149 -24.30 -12.11 -10.50
N GLY A 150 -23.75 -11.29 -11.40
CA GLY A 150 -22.33 -10.90 -11.38
C GLY A 150 -21.48 -11.72 -12.34
N GLN A 151 -20.26 -11.24 -12.55
CA GLN A 151 -19.28 -11.85 -13.45
C GLN A 151 -17.97 -12.20 -12.72
N ASP A 152 -17.88 -12.07 -11.40
CA ASP A 152 -16.66 -12.36 -10.63
C ASP A 152 -16.68 -13.78 -10.07
N SER A 153 -17.08 -14.76 -10.89
CA SER A 153 -17.31 -16.13 -10.45
C SER A 153 -16.04 -16.94 -10.21
N ILE A 154 -14.87 -16.46 -10.66
CA ILE A 154 -13.57 -17.13 -10.51
C ILE A 154 -12.62 -16.25 -9.69
N THR A 155 -11.85 -16.88 -8.81
CA THR A 155 -10.67 -16.30 -8.18
C THR A 155 -9.49 -17.26 -8.35
N VAL A 156 -8.29 -16.73 -8.57
CA VAL A 156 -7.06 -17.53 -8.67
C VAL A 156 -6.01 -16.98 -7.71
N GLY A 157 -5.15 -17.87 -7.24
CA GLY A 157 -4.03 -17.50 -6.37
C GLY A 157 -2.95 -18.56 -6.37
N THR A 158 -1.94 -18.33 -5.54
CA THR A 158 -0.85 -19.28 -5.32
C THR A 158 -0.92 -19.82 -3.90
N TYR A 159 -0.72 -21.13 -3.74
CA TYR A 159 -0.66 -21.81 -2.44
C TYR A 159 0.49 -22.81 -2.45
N LYS A 160 1.52 -22.61 -1.62
CA LYS A 160 2.72 -23.47 -1.57
C LYS A 160 3.30 -23.77 -2.96
N SER A 161 3.45 -22.72 -3.77
CA SER A 161 3.94 -22.77 -5.17
C SER A 161 3.02 -23.49 -6.19
N GLN A 162 1.81 -23.88 -5.79
CA GLN A 162 0.78 -24.42 -6.69
C GLN A 162 -0.22 -23.32 -7.06
N ILE A 163 -0.76 -23.38 -8.28
CA ILE A 163 -1.90 -22.56 -8.66
C ILE A 163 -3.14 -23.14 -7.98
N VAL A 164 -3.88 -22.31 -7.27
CA VAL A 164 -5.22 -22.65 -6.76
C VAL A 164 -6.26 -21.85 -7.51
N VAL A 165 -7.34 -22.52 -7.90
CA VAL A 165 -8.47 -21.91 -8.61
C VAL A 165 -9.71 -22.13 -7.77
N PHE A 166 -10.46 -21.06 -7.56
CA PHE A 166 -11.75 -21.04 -6.90
C PHE A 166 -12.81 -20.65 -7.91
N THR A 167 -13.93 -21.35 -7.92
CA THR A 167 -15.02 -21.05 -8.86
C THR A 167 -16.39 -21.29 -8.24
N ARG A 168 -17.34 -20.42 -8.57
CA ARG A 168 -18.74 -20.60 -8.23
C ARG A 168 -19.41 -21.49 -9.28
N SER A 169 -20.17 -22.49 -8.83
CA SER A 169 -20.91 -23.37 -9.74
C SER A 169 -22.18 -22.70 -10.28
N MET A 170 -22.53 -23.05 -11.53
CA MET A 170 -23.73 -22.58 -12.21
C MET A 170 -24.86 -23.61 -12.06
N THR A 171 -25.36 -23.75 -10.83
CA THR A 171 -26.47 -24.64 -10.45
C THR A 171 -27.50 -23.90 -9.59
N GLY A 172 -28.73 -24.40 -9.48
CA GLY A 172 -29.75 -23.85 -8.59
C GLY A 172 -29.36 -23.88 -7.11
N THR A 173 -28.43 -24.76 -6.74
CA THR A 173 -27.79 -24.82 -5.42
C THR A 173 -26.31 -24.42 -5.48
N SER A 174 -26.04 -23.29 -6.13
CA SER A 174 -24.69 -22.76 -6.37
C SER A 174 -23.78 -22.86 -5.16
N GLY A 175 -22.59 -23.45 -5.36
CA GLY A 175 -21.55 -23.64 -4.36
C GLY A 175 -20.22 -23.03 -4.79
N LEU A 176 -19.31 -22.86 -3.84
CA LEU A 176 -17.92 -22.51 -4.12
C LEU A 176 -17.09 -23.80 -4.21
N PHE A 177 -16.28 -23.91 -5.24
CA PHE A 177 -15.39 -25.04 -5.48
C PHE A 177 -13.95 -24.58 -5.58
N TRP A 178 -13.02 -25.46 -5.26
CA TRP A 178 -11.60 -25.22 -5.48
C TRP A 178 -10.89 -26.45 -6.04
N CYS A 179 -9.79 -26.19 -6.75
CA CYS A 179 -8.83 -27.18 -7.18
C CYS A 179 -7.42 -26.59 -7.15
N LYS A 180 -6.42 -27.46 -7.24
CA LYS A 180 -5.01 -27.06 -7.26
C LYS A 180 -4.26 -27.73 -8.40
N SER A 181 -3.27 -27.03 -8.94
CA SER A 181 -2.36 -27.58 -9.95
C SER A 181 -1.32 -28.48 -9.31
N ASP A 182 -0.88 -29.52 -10.00
CA ASP A 182 0.35 -30.23 -9.69
C ASP A 182 1.59 -29.52 -10.28
N ALA A 183 2.76 -30.14 -10.15
CA ALA A 183 4.01 -29.62 -10.71
C ALA A 183 4.05 -29.63 -12.26
N GLY A 184 3.23 -30.49 -12.89
CA GLY A 184 3.07 -30.55 -14.35
C GLY A 184 2.07 -29.54 -14.90
N GLY A 185 1.32 -28.86 -14.03
CA GLY A 185 0.28 -27.90 -14.40
C GLY A 185 -1.11 -28.53 -14.59
N GLU A 186 -1.26 -29.83 -14.31
CA GLU A 186 -2.57 -30.50 -14.34
C GLU A 186 -3.35 -30.19 -13.05
N PHE A 187 -4.66 -30.00 -13.18
CA PHE A 187 -5.51 -29.60 -12.06
C PHE A 187 -6.22 -30.79 -11.41
N SER A 188 -6.25 -30.81 -10.09
CA SER A 188 -7.03 -31.80 -9.32
C SER A 188 -8.52 -31.69 -9.60
N ALA A 189 -9.28 -32.76 -9.33
CA ALA A 189 -10.74 -32.70 -9.35
C ALA A 189 -11.27 -31.59 -8.43
N TRP A 190 -12.39 -30.99 -8.81
CA TRP A 190 -13.04 -29.95 -8.02
C TRP A 190 -13.51 -30.50 -6.67
N GLN A 191 -13.20 -29.77 -5.62
CA GLN A 191 -13.69 -30.02 -4.28
C GLN A 191 -14.63 -28.89 -3.88
N ARG A 192 -15.80 -29.24 -3.34
CA ARG A 192 -16.74 -28.24 -2.83
C ARG A 192 -16.24 -27.70 -1.49
N ILE A 193 -16.29 -26.38 -1.31
CA ILE A 193 -15.92 -25.70 -0.07
C ILE A 193 -17.12 -25.62 0.87
N GLY A 194 -16.93 -26.16 2.07
CA GLY A 194 -17.94 -26.19 3.14
C GLY A 194 -19.08 -27.19 2.90
N ASP A 195 -20.04 -27.21 3.82
CA ASP A 195 -21.16 -28.16 3.83
C ASP A 195 -22.07 -28.05 2.59
N VAL A 196 -22.37 -29.21 1.98
CA VAL A 196 -23.22 -29.36 0.79
C VAL A 196 -24.65 -28.89 1.03
N PHE A 197 -25.17 -29.04 2.25
CA PHE A 197 -26.59 -28.81 2.55
C PHE A 197 -26.94 -27.39 2.98
N LYS A 198 -25.93 -26.55 3.29
CA LYS A 198 -26.15 -25.19 3.84
C LYS A 198 -25.53 -24.06 3.01
N ALA A 199 -24.63 -24.39 2.08
CA ALA A 199 -24.00 -23.38 1.24
C ALA A 199 -24.81 -23.21 -0.06
N HIS A 200 -25.65 -22.18 -0.10
CA HIS A 200 -26.36 -21.75 -1.31
C HIS A 200 -25.96 -20.32 -1.60
N LEU A 201 -24.88 -20.16 -2.37
CA LEU A 201 -24.30 -18.86 -2.67
C LEU A 201 -25.27 -18.08 -3.53
N PHE A 202 -25.66 -16.90 -3.06
CA PHE A 202 -26.52 -15.99 -3.80
C PHE A 202 -25.70 -14.97 -4.60
N SER A 203 -24.61 -14.47 -4.01
CA SER A 203 -23.62 -13.64 -4.72
C SER A 203 -22.41 -14.46 -5.17
N ASP A 204 -21.55 -13.84 -5.98
CA ASP A 204 -20.18 -14.31 -6.15
C ASP A 204 -19.44 -14.32 -4.80
N ALA A 205 -18.37 -15.11 -4.71
CA ALA A 205 -17.56 -15.23 -3.51
C ALA A 205 -16.28 -14.41 -3.63
N THR A 206 -15.86 -13.82 -2.53
CA THR A 206 -14.52 -13.26 -2.38
C THR A 206 -13.64 -14.26 -1.68
N VAL A 207 -12.51 -14.61 -2.29
CA VAL A 207 -11.49 -15.47 -1.69
C VAL A 207 -10.22 -14.65 -1.52
N ILE A 208 -9.64 -14.67 -0.32
CA ILE A 208 -8.48 -13.85 0.04
C ILE A 208 -7.48 -14.67 0.85
N PHE A 209 -6.19 -14.44 0.61
CA PHE A 209 -5.12 -15.08 1.37
C PHE A 209 -4.85 -14.30 2.66
N ASN A 210 -4.93 -14.97 3.80
CA ASN A 210 -4.57 -14.40 5.09
C ASN A 210 -3.05 -14.55 5.30
N THR A 211 -2.32 -13.43 5.21
CA THR A 211 -0.86 -13.43 5.31
C THR A 211 -0.32 -13.82 6.68
N PHE A 212 -1.14 -13.73 7.73
CA PHE A 212 -0.75 -14.16 9.06
C PHE A 212 -0.92 -15.66 9.26
N SER A 213 -2.11 -16.21 8.94
CA SER A 213 -2.35 -17.65 9.11
C SER A 213 -1.70 -18.51 8.02
N GLY A 214 -1.41 -17.93 6.85
CA GLY A 214 -0.87 -18.64 5.70
C GLY A 214 -1.92 -19.47 4.93
N TYR A 215 -3.21 -19.17 5.11
CA TYR A 215 -4.33 -19.91 4.54
C TYR A 215 -5.35 -18.99 3.85
N TYR A 216 -6.16 -19.55 2.95
CA TYR A 216 -7.24 -18.81 2.30
C TYR A 216 -8.50 -18.73 3.17
N GLU A 217 -9.19 -17.60 3.11
CA GLU A 217 -10.53 -17.38 3.65
C GLU A 217 -11.48 -16.96 2.53
N ALA A 218 -12.77 -17.32 2.66
CA ALA A 218 -13.78 -17.01 1.65
C ALA A 218 -15.05 -16.43 2.27
N PHE A 219 -15.66 -15.50 1.55
CA PHE A 219 -16.84 -14.72 1.97
C PHE A 219 -17.87 -14.65 0.85
N ALA A 220 -19.15 -14.85 1.15
CA ALA A 220 -20.24 -14.73 0.17
C ALA A 220 -21.55 -14.33 0.84
N VAL A 221 -22.48 -13.74 0.07
CA VAL A 221 -23.86 -13.53 0.52
C VAL A 221 -24.67 -14.78 0.25
N MET A 222 -25.37 -15.28 1.26
CA MET A 222 -26.30 -16.42 1.14
C MET A 222 -27.73 -15.94 0.82
N SER A 223 -28.62 -16.88 0.51
CA SER A 223 -30.01 -16.58 0.11
C SER A 223 -30.85 -15.87 1.19
N ASP A 224 -30.41 -15.93 2.44
CA ASP A 224 -31.00 -15.18 3.54
C ASP A 224 -30.58 -13.69 3.58
N GLY A 225 -29.70 -13.23 2.69
CA GLY A 225 -29.27 -11.83 2.60
C GLY A 225 -28.25 -11.43 3.67
N TYR A 226 -27.46 -12.38 4.15
CA TYR A 226 -26.41 -12.21 5.15
C TYR A 226 -25.05 -12.65 4.58
N VAL A 227 -23.96 -12.06 5.04
CA VAL A 227 -22.60 -12.50 4.69
C VAL A 227 -22.25 -13.72 5.53
N TYR A 228 -21.70 -14.72 4.85
CA TYR A 228 -21.14 -15.93 5.45
C TYR A 228 -19.66 -16.00 5.16
N ARG A 229 -18.95 -16.67 6.05
CA ARG A 229 -17.51 -16.93 6.00
C ARG A 229 -17.23 -18.43 6.04
N THR A 230 -16.15 -18.83 5.38
CA THR A 230 -15.44 -20.09 5.58
C THR A 230 -13.93 -19.84 5.50
N TRP A 231 -13.13 -20.75 6.02
CA TRP A 231 -11.68 -20.68 6.00
C TRP A 231 -11.09 -22.06 5.81
N GLN A 232 -9.93 -22.10 5.18
CA GLN A 232 -9.12 -23.30 5.08
C GLN A 232 -8.55 -23.63 6.47
N ARG A 233 -8.67 -24.89 6.92
CA ARG A 233 -8.16 -25.38 8.22
C ARG A 233 -6.82 -26.12 8.09
N ASP A 234 -6.54 -26.62 6.89
CA ASP A 234 -5.27 -27.23 6.48
C ASP A 234 -5.21 -27.31 4.95
N ASP A 235 -4.16 -27.92 4.41
CA ASP A 235 -3.88 -28.06 2.98
C ASP A 235 -4.98 -28.72 2.14
N THR A 236 -6.01 -29.32 2.76
CA THR A 236 -7.07 -30.08 2.09
C THR A 236 -8.48 -29.78 2.59
N ARG A 237 -8.63 -29.28 3.82
CA ARG A 237 -9.94 -29.12 4.46
C ARG A 237 -10.32 -27.67 4.65
N TRP A 238 -11.61 -27.42 4.47
CA TRP A 238 -12.27 -26.15 4.74
C TRP A 238 -13.26 -26.28 5.89
N ALA A 239 -13.46 -25.21 6.63
CA ALA A 239 -14.53 -25.11 7.60
C ALA A 239 -15.90 -25.07 6.91
N ASN A 240 -16.95 -25.42 7.65
CA ASN A 240 -18.31 -25.19 7.17
C ASN A 240 -18.61 -23.69 7.13
N TRP A 241 -19.43 -23.28 6.16
CA TRP A 241 -19.94 -21.91 6.08
C TRP A 241 -20.70 -21.53 7.36
N ARG A 242 -20.43 -20.34 7.87
CA ARG A 242 -21.10 -19.77 9.04
C ARG A 242 -21.40 -18.31 8.82
N SER A 243 -22.50 -17.83 9.41
CA SER A 243 -22.82 -16.40 9.42
C SER A 243 -21.65 -15.60 9.99
N MET A 244 -21.35 -14.48 9.34
CA MET A 244 -20.22 -13.62 9.70
C MET A 244 -20.57 -12.71 10.88
N GLY A 245 -19.92 -12.93 12.02
CA GLY A 245 -20.09 -12.11 13.22
C GLY A 245 -21.47 -12.21 13.88
N ILE A 246 -21.65 -11.47 14.98
CA ILE A 246 -22.92 -11.34 15.71
C ILE A 246 -23.58 -10.02 15.29
N PHE A 247 -24.93 -9.96 15.29
CA PHE A 247 -25.72 -8.77 14.93
C PHE A 247 -25.45 -8.22 13.53
N GLN A 248 -25.23 -9.11 12.56
CA GLN A 248 -24.96 -8.75 11.19
C GLN A 248 -26.12 -7.96 10.53
N PRO A 249 -25.84 -6.85 9.83
CA PRO A 249 -26.84 -6.13 9.05
C PRO A 249 -27.27 -6.91 7.80
N LYS A 250 -28.49 -6.63 7.30
CA LYS A 250 -28.92 -7.09 5.97
C LYS A 250 -28.09 -6.41 4.88
N VAL A 251 -27.61 -7.20 3.94
CA VAL A 251 -26.84 -6.73 2.78
C VAL A 251 -27.64 -6.92 1.50
N THR A 252 -27.29 -6.18 0.45
CA THR A 252 -27.80 -6.48 -0.89
C THR A 252 -27.30 -7.84 -1.34
N THR A 253 -28.12 -8.52 -2.13
CA THR A 253 -27.79 -9.80 -2.73
C THR A 253 -27.16 -9.66 -4.12
N THR A 254 -27.11 -8.45 -4.67
CA THR A 254 -26.53 -8.16 -6.00
C THR A 254 -25.02 -7.92 -5.96
N SER A 255 -24.41 -7.76 -4.79
CA SER A 255 -22.97 -7.50 -4.67
C SER A 255 -22.35 -8.51 -3.72
N ARG A 256 -21.26 -9.14 -4.16
CA ARG A 256 -20.40 -9.91 -3.26
C ARG A 256 -19.86 -9.03 -2.14
N PRO A 257 -19.59 -9.59 -0.94
CA PRO A 257 -18.71 -8.92 0.01
C PRO A 257 -17.33 -8.78 -0.63
N VAL A 258 -16.57 -7.75 -0.31
CA VAL A 258 -15.18 -7.56 -0.75
C VAL A 258 -14.27 -7.57 0.47
N ALA A 259 -13.00 -7.91 0.30
CA ALA A 259 -12.07 -8.01 1.41
C ALA A 259 -10.69 -7.49 1.00
N ASN A 260 -9.95 -6.94 1.94
CA ASN A 260 -8.58 -6.49 1.76
C ASN A 260 -7.69 -6.95 2.93
N VAL A 261 -6.38 -6.90 2.68
CA VAL A 261 -5.35 -7.07 3.70
C VAL A 261 -4.95 -5.69 4.23
N MET A 262 -5.03 -5.51 5.54
CA MET A 262 -4.59 -4.31 6.28
C MET A 262 -3.17 -4.51 6.84
N SER A 263 -2.59 -3.46 7.41
CA SER A 263 -1.43 -3.58 8.30
C SER A 263 -1.72 -4.50 9.49
N HIS A 264 -0.67 -5.15 10.01
CA HIS A 264 -0.78 -5.98 11.22
C HIS A 264 -1.23 -5.12 12.41
N SER A 265 -2.05 -5.71 13.27
CA SER A 265 -2.33 -5.13 14.60
C SER A 265 -1.36 -5.73 15.60
N PHE A 266 -1.30 -5.13 16.79
CA PHE A 266 -0.62 -5.73 17.95
C PHE A 266 -1.06 -7.18 18.24
N ALA A 267 -2.25 -7.57 17.77
CA ALA A 267 -2.83 -8.90 17.95
C ALA A 267 -2.93 -9.70 16.64
N ASN A 268 -2.16 -9.34 15.60
CA ASN A 268 -2.01 -10.10 14.35
C ASN A 268 -3.23 -10.23 13.42
N GLY A 269 -4.38 -9.62 13.72
CA GLY A 269 -5.47 -9.50 12.74
C GLY A 269 -5.00 -8.83 11.46
N VAL A 270 -5.39 -9.28 10.26
CA VAL A 270 -4.93 -8.67 8.99
C VAL A 270 -6.02 -8.48 7.93
N LEU A 271 -7.19 -9.11 8.06
CA LEU A 271 -8.27 -8.98 7.08
C LEU A 271 -9.37 -8.04 7.53
N GLU A 272 -9.91 -7.27 6.58
CA GLU A 272 -11.15 -6.52 6.72
C GLU A 272 -12.09 -6.85 5.55
N VAL A 273 -13.39 -6.96 5.88
CA VAL A 273 -14.45 -7.39 4.96
C VAL A 273 -15.52 -6.31 4.91
N PHE A 274 -15.94 -5.97 3.70
CA PHE A 274 -16.94 -4.97 3.40
C PHE A 274 -18.10 -5.59 2.65
N ALA A 275 -19.32 -5.13 2.91
CA ALA A 275 -20.52 -5.53 2.20
C ALA A 275 -21.44 -4.34 1.99
N LEU A 276 -22.11 -4.29 0.83
CA LEU A 276 -23.09 -3.24 0.54
C LEU A 276 -24.39 -3.55 1.29
N GLY A 277 -24.77 -2.69 2.23
CA GLY A 277 -26.00 -2.79 3.01
C GLY A 277 -27.24 -2.62 2.13
N ALA A 278 -28.36 -3.23 2.55
CA ALA A 278 -29.66 -3.01 1.91
C ALA A 278 -30.15 -1.55 2.01
N ASP A 279 -29.57 -0.78 2.92
CA ASP A 279 -29.78 0.66 3.12
C ASP A 279 -28.89 1.56 2.24
N SER A 280 -28.13 0.96 1.31
CA SER A 280 -27.16 1.63 0.44
C SER A 280 -25.98 2.28 1.17
N THR A 281 -25.60 1.78 2.33
CA THR A 281 -24.34 2.14 3.02
C THR A 281 -23.36 0.98 2.98
N VAL A 282 -22.06 1.22 3.16
CA VAL A 282 -21.09 0.13 3.29
C VAL A 282 -21.05 -0.34 4.74
N LYS A 283 -21.17 -1.65 4.92
CA LYS A 283 -20.98 -2.34 6.21
C LYS A 283 -19.60 -2.96 6.21
N HIS A 284 -18.91 -2.95 7.34
CA HIS A 284 -17.60 -3.56 7.45
C HIS A 284 -17.37 -4.25 8.79
N ILE A 285 -16.45 -5.21 8.78
CA ILE A 285 -16.02 -6.01 9.94
C ILE A 285 -14.57 -6.44 9.71
N PHE A 286 -13.75 -6.44 10.75
CA PHE A 286 -12.33 -6.75 10.64
C PHE A 286 -11.86 -7.76 11.67
N GLN A 287 -10.73 -8.41 11.38
CA GLN A 287 -10.05 -9.32 12.29
C GLN A 287 -9.41 -8.54 13.43
N THR A 288 -9.65 -9.00 14.65
CA THR A 288 -9.12 -8.38 15.87
C THR A 288 -7.88 -9.09 16.38
N THR A 289 -7.94 -10.41 16.54
CA THR A 289 -6.84 -11.22 17.08
C THR A 289 -6.68 -12.47 16.25
N CYS A 290 -5.46 -12.79 15.84
CA CYS A 290 -5.13 -14.04 15.17
C CYS A 290 -4.07 -14.83 15.93
N ASP A 291 -4.17 -16.14 15.83
CA ASP A 291 -3.19 -17.11 16.34
C ASP A 291 -2.89 -18.16 15.23
N THR A 292 -1.79 -18.86 15.39
CA THR A 292 -1.32 -19.96 14.53
C THR A 292 -2.07 -21.27 14.77
N VAL A 293 -2.88 -21.34 15.84
CA VAL A 293 -3.68 -22.51 16.19
C VAL A 293 -5.13 -22.33 15.72
N ASP A 294 -5.61 -23.24 14.88
CA ASP A 294 -7.01 -23.27 14.48
C ASP A 294 -7.91 -23.62 15.68
N ASN A 295 -8.95 -22.82 15.89
CA ASN A 295 -9.92 -22.98 16.97
C ASN A 295 -11.36 -23.04 16.40
N PRO A 296 -12.41 -23.25 17.21
CA PRO A 296 -13.79 -23.34 16.70
C PRO A 296 -14.31 -22.13 15.91
N TRP A 297 -13.63 -20.98 16.00
CA TRP A 297 -13.92 -19.71 15.33
C TRP A 297 -12.93 -19.40 14.18
N GLY A 298 -11.95 -20.28 13.95
CA GLY A 298 -10.87 -20.17 12.98
C GLY A 298 -9.59 -19.58 13.56
N TYR A 299 -8.57 -19.36 12.72
CA TYR A 299 -7.30 -18.76 13.16
C TYR A 299 -7.43 -17.35 13.74
N CYS A 300 -8.54 -16.66 13.44
CA CYS A 300 -8.75 -15.27 13.82
C CYS A 300 -10.15 -15.04 14.41
N THR A 301 -10.21 -14.20 15.44
CA THR A 301 -11.44 -13.59 15.94
C THR A 301 -11.78 -12.34 15.13
N TRP A 302 -13.07 -11.99 15.14
CA TRP A 302 -13.62 -10.88 14.37
C TRP A 302 -14.35 -9.90 15.30
N GLY A 303 -14.30 -8.63 14.95
CA GLY A 303 -15.00 -7.55 15.65
C GLY A 303 -16.52 -7.57 15.41
N LEU A 304 -17.15 -6.42 15.64
CA LEU A 304 -18.56 -6.20 15.33
C LEU A 304 -18.72 -5.59 13.95
N TRP A 305 -19.94 -5.66 13.41
CA TRP A 305 -20.28 -4.94 12.20
C TRP A 305 -20.44 -3.45 12.46
N HIS A 306 -19.77 -2.65 11.65
CA HIS A 306 -19.84 -1.20 11.65
C HIS A 306 -20.39 -0.71 10.31
N THR A 307 -20.83 0.55 10.26
CA THR A 307 -21.36 1.20 9.05
C THR A 307 -20.48 2.38 8.72
N LEU A 308 -19.99 2.44 7.48
CA LEU A 308 -19.30 3.63 6.98
C LEU A 308 -20.28 4.79 6.80
N SER A 309 -19.82 6.00 7.07
CA SER A 309 -20.61 7.21 6.90
C SER A 309 -21.01 7.42 5.45
N GLY A 310 -22.20 7.99 5.25
CA GLY A 310 -22.72 8.30 3.93
C GLY A 310 -23.28 7.09 3.16
N LYS A 311 -24.12 7.38 2.17
CA LYS A 311 -24.60 6.38 1.22
C LYS A 311 -23.63 6.25 0.06
N VAL A 312 -23.54 5.04 -0.49
CA VAL A 312 -22.79 4.83 -1.73
C VAL A 312 -23.38 5.69 -2.85
N PRO A 313 -22.55 6.29 -3.72
CA PRO A 313 -23.03 6.94 -4.93
C PRO A 313 -23.94 6.01 -5.75
N PRO A 314 -24.93 6.55 -6.50
CA PRO A 314 -25.85 5.73 -7.28
C PRO A 314 -25.09 4.82 -8.24
N THR A 315 -25.23 3.50 -8.09
CA THR A 315 -24.57 2.48 -8.90
C THR A 315 -25.60 1.54 -9.53
N LEU A 316 -25.20 0.82 -10.58
CA LEU A 316 -26.01 -0.19 -11.27
C LEU A 316 -25.22 -1.49 -11.42
N GLY A 317 -25.93 -2.60 -11.52
CA GLY A 317 -25.34 -3.93 -11.73
C GLY A 317 -24.82 -4.58 -10.45
N ALA A 318 -23.99 -5.60 -10.63
CA ALA A 318 -23.46 -6.43 -9.56
C ALA A 318 -22.00 -6.10 -9.21
N ASN A 319 -21.56 -6.54 -8.03
CA ASN A 319 -20.16 -6.45 -7.57
C ASN A 319 -19.51 -5.07 -7.77
N VAL A 320 -20.23 -4.02 -7.35
CA VAL A 320 -19.91 -2.62 -7.68
C VAL A 320 -18.69 -2.07 -6.93
N ILE A 321 -18.31 -2.68 -5.81
CA ILE A 321 -17.20 -2.25 -4.96
C ILE A 321 -15.92 -2.97 -5.39
N ALA A 322 -14.83 -2.21 -5.50
CA ALA A 322 -13.47 -2.74 -5.56
C ALA A 322 -12.70 -2.25 -4.32
N THR A 323 -11.72 -3.04 -3.88
CA THR A 323 -10.89 -2.73 -2.71
C THR A 323 -9.47 -2.41 -3.14
N GLY A 324 -8.86 -1.44 -2.47
CA GLY A 324 -7.45 -1.16 -2.48
C GLY A 324 -6.95 -0.86 -1.08
N THR A 325 -5.73 -0.33 -1.01
CA THR A 325 -5.17 0.26 0.19
C THR A 325 -4.37 1.48 -0.23
N ASN A 326 -4.32 2.47 0.65
CA ASN A 326 -3.39 3.57 0.52
C ASN A 326 -1.94 3.11 0.86
N VAL A 327 -0.98 4.03 0.75
CA VAL A 327 0.45 3.75 1.01
C VAL A 327 0.73 3.36 2.47
N HIS A 328 -0.16 3.72 3.38
CA HIS A 328 -0.11 3.42 4.81
C HIS A 328 -0.74 2.07 5.19
N LEU A 329 -1.21 1.31 4.20
CA LEU A 329 -1.96 0.05 4.36
C LEU A 329 -3.30 0.22 5.10
N GLY A 330 -3.84 1.44 5.14
CA GLY A 330 -5.24 1.73 5.44
C GLY A 330 -6.15 1.25 4.29
N GLY A 331 -7.35 0.80 4.64
CA GLY A 331 -8.32 0.32 3.65
C GLY A 331 -8.91 1.44 2.80
N GLU A 332 -9.11 1.16 1.51
CA GLU A 332 -9.74 2.08 0.58
C GLU A 332 -10.69 1.34 -0.36
N LEU A 333 -11.87 1.90 -0.58
CA LEU A 333 -12.89 1.32 -1.43
C LEU A 333 -13.18 2.22 -2.62
N PHE A 334 -13.42 1.61 -3.77
CA PHE A 334 -13.66 2.28 -5.03
C PHE A 334 -14.97 1.78 -5.65
N LEU A 335 -15.70 2.67 -6.31
CA LEU A 335 -16.82 2.31 -7.17
C LEU A 335 -16.99 3.31 -8.31
N VAL A 336 -17.76 2.91 -9.31
CA VAL A 336 -18.14 3.78 -10.43
C VAL A 336 -19.64 4.06 -10.34
N ASP A 337 -20.01 5.33 -10.28
CA ASP A 337 -21.42 5.75 -10.25
C ASP A 337 -22.08 5.64 -11.62
N THR A 338 -23.40 5.73 -11.70
CA THR A 338 -24.18 5.66 -12.96
C THR A 338 -23.80 6.65 -14.07
N LYS A 339 -23.01 7.69 -13.76
CA LYS A 339 -22.49 8.68 -14.72
C LYS A 339 -21.08 8.37 -15.20
N GLY A 340 -20.49 7.26 -14.72
CA GLY A 340 -19.14 6.85 -15.06
C GLY A 340 -18.05 7.60 -14.29
N ILE A 341 -18.39 8.20 -13.14
CA ILE A 341 -17.44 8.88 -12.26
C ILE A 341 -16.88 7.87 -11.27
N LEU A 342 -15.55 7.88 -11.09
CA LEU A 342 -14.86 7.08 -10.08
C LEU A 342 -14.95 7.77 -8.71
N TRP A 343 -15.40 7.03 -7.71
CA TRP A 343 -15.49 7.47 -6.32
C TRP A 343 -14.64 6.58 -5.44
N HIS A 344 -14.13 7.16 -4.35
CA HIS A 344 -13.45 6.43 -3.29
C HIS A 344 -13.90 6.86 -1.89
N VAL A 345 -13.63 6.00 -0.92
CA VAL A 345 -13.76 6.23 0.52
C VAL A 345 -12.62 5.49 1.21
N TRP A 346 -11.96 6.11 2.17
CA TRP A 346 -10.70 5.59 2.74
C TRP A 346 -10.61 5.79 4.25
N GLN A 347 -9.71 5.04 4.88
CA GLN A 347 -9.13 5.34 6.18
C GLN A 347 -7.63 5.57 5.97
N THR A 348 -7.02 6.55 6.64
CA THR A 348 -5.59 6.85 6.44
C THR A 348 -4.70 5.75 7.02
N GLU A 349 -5.05 5.24 8.20
CA GLU A 349 -4.41 4.09 8.81
C GLU A 349 -5.46 3.16 9.38
N ARG A 350 -5.05 1.93 9.70
CA ARG A 350 -5.94 0.95 10.32
C ARG A 350 -6.59 1.50 11.58
N GLY A 351 -7.92 1.46 11.62
CA GLY A 351 -8.71 1.84 12.79
C GLY A 351 -8.92 3.34 12.95
N THR A 352 -8.41 4.15 12.01
CA THR A 352 -8.74 5.57 11.93
C THR A 352 -10.17 5.78 11.42
N SER A 353 -10.67 7.01 11.52
CA SER A 353 -11.99 7.34 10.99
C SER A 353 -11.99 7.23 9.47
N TRP A 354 -13.06 6.64 8.93
CA TRP A 354 -13.29 6.64 7.49
C TRP A 354 -13.72 8.02 7.01
N SER A 355 -13.28 8.38 5.82
CA SER A 355 -13.75 9.56 5.10
C SER A 355 -15.23 9.43 4.70
N ASP A 356 -15.80 10.51 4.17
CA ASP A 356 -16.98 10.42 3.31
C ASP A 356 -16.57 9.99 1.90
N TRP A 357 -17.54 9.54 1.09
CA TRP A 357 -17.34 9.27 -0.33
C TRP A 357 -16.94 10.55 -1.07
N GLN A 358 -15.82 10.50 -1.79
CA GLN A 358 -15.34 11.59 -2.64
C GLN A 358 -15.08 11.12 -4.06
N GLN A 359 -15.09 12.05 -5.00
CA GLN A 359 -14.70 11.77 -6.38
C GLN A 359 -13.18 11.69 -6.45
N VAL A 360 -12.66 10.65 -7.11
CA VAL A 360 -11.24 10.55 -7.37
C VAL A 360 -10.87 11.64 -8.38
N PRO A 361 -9.96 12.59 -8.06
CA PRO A 361 -9.57 13.62 -9.00
C PRO A 361 -8.88 12.99 -10.21
N THR A 362 -9.43 13.18 -11.42
CA THR A 362 -8.80 12.70 -12.65
C THR A 362 -7.89 13.77 -13.23
N SER A 363 -6.62 13.45 -13.45
CA SER A 363 -5.70 14.26 -14.24
C SER A 363 -5.35 13.53 -15.55
N PRO A 364 -5.60 14.13 -16.73
CA PRO A 364 -6.20 15.45 -16.98
C PRO A 364 -7.71 15.50 -16.68
N PRO A 365 -8.29 16.70 -16.45
CA PRO A 365 -9.70 16.89 -16.05
C PRO A 365 -10.75 16.48 -17.10
N THR A 366 -10.33 15.98 -18.27
CA THR A 366 -11.19 15.50 -19.35
C THR A 366 -10.99 14.00 -19.62
N GLN A 367 -10.93 13.18 -18.56
CA GLN A 367 -10.89 11.73 -18.72
C GLN A 367 -12.28 11.23 -19.21
N PRO A 368 -12.34 10.27 -20.15
CA PRO A 368 -13.62 9.69 -20.58
C PRO A 368 -14.37 9.06 -19.42
N ALA A 369 -15.70 9.12 -19.44
CA ALA A 369 -16.53 8.45 -18.45
C ALA A 369 -16.28 6.93 -18.45
N VAL A 370 -16.13 6.36 -17.25
CA VAL A 370 -15.94 4.93 -17.05
C VAL A 370 -17.24 4.17 -17.34
N ALA A 371 -17.13 3.06 -18.08
CA ALA A 371 -18.26 2.25 -18.53
C ALA A 371 -18.30 0.83 -17.92
N GLY A 372 -17.29 0.43 -17.15
CA GLY A 372 -17.20 -0.87 -16.48
C GLY A 372 -16.89 -0.75 -15.00
N LYS A 373 -16.65 -1.88 -14.32
CA LYS A 373 -16.23 -1.88 -12.91
C LYS A 373 -14.73 -1.56 -12.80
N ALA A 374 -14.38 -0.85 -11.74
CA ALA A 374 -12.98 -0.56 -11.40
C ALA A 374 -12.22 -1.86 -11.11
N PHE A 375 -11.01 -1.96 -11.65
CA PHE A 375 -9.98 -2.92 -11.24
C PHE A 375 -8.85 -2.16 -10.55
N VAL A 376 -8.66 -2.41 -9.27
CA VAL A 376 -7.66 -1.72 -8.45
C VAL A 376 -6.45 -2.64 -8.30
N ARG A 377 -5.26 -2.12 -8.58
CA ARG A 377 -3.99 -2.82 -8.38
C ARG A 377 -3.07 -1.99 -7.51
N ARG A 378 -2.31 -2.64 -6.63
CA ARG A 378 -1.21 -2.03 -5.89
C ARG A 378 0.09 -2.18 -6.69
N GLU A 379 0.87 -1.10 -6.81
CA GLU A 379 2.18 -1.09 -7.46
C GLU A 379 3.31 -1.38 -6.44
N ASP A 380 4.56 -1.50 -6.92
CA ASP A 380 5.74 -1.86 -6.11
C ASP A 380 6.00 -0.90 -4.93
N LYS A 381 5.61 0.37 -5.06
CA LYS A 381 5.71 1.40 -4.01
C LYS A 381 4.41 1.65 -3.25
N LEU A 382 3.58 0.63 -3.12
CA LEU A 382 2.31 0.62 -2.38
C LEU A 382 1.16 1.49 -2.90
N TRP A 383 1.42 2.38 -3.86
CA TRP A 383 0.38 3.17 -4.49
C TRP A 383 -0.60 2.30 -5.26
N TRP A 384 -1.88 2.62 -5.15
CA TRP A 384 -2.90 2.01 -6.01
C TRP A 384 -2.88 2.59 -7.44
N LYS A 385 -3.45 1.86 -8.38
CA LYS A 385 -3.84 2.31 -9.72
C LYS A 385 -5.18 1.69 -10.06
N VAL A 386 -6.07 2.49 -10.62
CA VAL A 386 -7.38 2.02 -11.09
C VAL A 386 -7.36 1.88 -12.60
N PHE A 387 -7.73 0.69 -13.07
CA PHE A 387 -7.92 0.37 -14.47
C PHE A 387 -9.40 0.14 -14.73
N ALA A 388 -9.90 0.72 -15.82
CA ALA A 388 -11.26 0.51 -16.27
C ALA A 388 -11.38 0.71 -17.78
N GLN A 389 -12.60 0.63 -18.31
CA GLN A 389 -12.88 0.89 -19.73
C GLN A 389 -13.77 2.10 -19.86
N SER A 390 -13.57 2.87 -20.91
CA SER A 390 -14.53 3.86 -21.40
C SER A 390 -15.66 3.19 -22.19
N GLN A 391 -16.68 3.97 -22.56
CA GLN A 391 -17.79 3.51 -23.40
C GLN A 391 -17.36 3.06 -24.80
N ASN A 392 -16.30 3.64 -25.37
CA ASN A 392 -15.74 3.22 -26.65
C ASN A 392 -14.73 2.06 -26.51
N GLY A 393 -14.55 1.52 -25.30
CA GLY A 393 -13.70 0.36 -25.03
C GLY A 393 -12.21 0.67 -24.99
N THR A 394 -11.80 1.93 -24.83
CA THR A 394 -10.40 2.30 -24.55
C THR A 394 -10.07 2.09 -23.07
N MET A 395 -8.81 1.77 -22.76
CA MET A 395 -8.35 1.67 -21.38
C MET A 395 -8.33 3.04 -20.72
N ILE A 396 -8.83 3.09 -19.49
CA ILE A 396 -8.74 4.23 -18.58
C ILE A 396 -7.80 3.80 -17.46
N VAL A 397 -6.81 4.65 -17.15
CA VAL A 397 -5.89 4.48 -16.03
C VAL A 397 -6.02 5.73 -15.15
N VAL A 398 -6.30 5.51 -13.87
CA VAL A 398 -6.36 6.56 -12.84
C VAL A 398 -5.32 6.25 -11.79
N GLU A 399 -4.53 7.25 -11.41
CA GLU A 399 -3.49 7.16 -10.39
C GLU A 399 -3.47 8.44 -9.56
N GLN A 400 -2.87 8.34 -8.39
CA GLN A 400 -2.66 9.43 -7.45
C GLN A 400 -1.63 10.42 -7.98
N ALA A 401 -1.96 11.71 -7.91
CA ALA A 401 -1.00 12.77 -8.18
C ALA A 401 0.02 12.87 -7.05
N ARG A 402 1.30 12.65 -7.35
CA ARG A 402 2.39 12.70 -6.36
C ARG A 402 3.69 13.26 -6.92
N SER A 403 4.48 13.95 -6.09
CA SER A 403 5.83 14.41 -6.43
C SER A 403 6.76 14.48 -5.22
N LEU A 404 8.06 14.34 -5.47
CA LEU A 404 9.16 14.58 -4.54
C LEU A 404 10.29 15.25 -5.32
N ASP A 405 10.61 16.49 -4.94
CA ASP A 405 11.51 17.37 -5.66
C ASP A 405 12.63 17.85 -4.73
N VAL A 406 13.85 17.94 -5.27
CA VAL A 406 15.04 18.37 -4.52
C VAL A 406 15.71 19.57 -5.18
N VAL A 407 16.08 20.58 -4.39
CA VAL A 407 16.75 21.79 -4.86
C VAL A 407 17.84 22.21 -3.88
N PRO A 408 19.09 22.40 -4.33
CA PRO A 408 19.62 22.10 -5.67
C PRO A 408 19.79 20.59 -5.91
N SER A 409 19.90 20.15 -7.17
CA SER A 409 20.22 18.75 -7.52
C SER A 409 21.68 18.38 -7.28
N ARG A 410 22.55 19.39 -7.11
CA ARG A 410 23.95 19.25 -6.69
C ARG A 410 24.21 20.17 -5.50
N VAL A 411 24.49 19.59 -4.34
CA VAL A 411 24.62 20.27 -3.05
C VAL A 411 26.08 20.31 -2.66
N ALA A 412 26.62 21.52 -2.46
CA ALA A 412 27.96 21.67 -1.90
C ALA A 412 27.96 21.26 -0.43
N TYR A 413 29.07 20.71 0.03
CA TYR A 413 29.28 20.35 1.43
C TYR A 413 28.88 21.46 2.42
N GLY A 414 28.01 21.12 3.39
CA GLY A 414 27.49 22.04 4.40
C GLY A 414 26.44 23.04 3.89
N ALA A 415 26.02 22.96 2.62
CA ALA A 415 24.91 23.72 2.10
C ALA A 415 23.57 23.02 2.36
N ASN A 416 22.48 23.79 2.33
CA ASN A 416 21.14 23.26 2.54
C ASN A 416 20.58 22.61 1.27
N LEU A 417 19.99 21.44 1.45
CA LEU A 417 19.11 20.77 0.49
C LEU A 417 17.65 21.08 0.85
N THR A 418 16.90 21.69 -0.06
CA THR A 418 15.45 21.83 0.08
C THR A 418 14.77 20.63 -0.57
N VAL A 419 13.96 19.91 0.20
CA VAL A 419 13.12 18.81 -0.28
C VAL A 419 11.67 19.27 -0.24
N SER A 420 10.96 19.18 -1.35
CA SER A 420 9.53 19.50 -1.46
C SER A 420 8.75 18.27 -1.88
N TRP A 421 7.52 18.12 -1.39
CA TRP A 421 6.66 17.00 -1.77
C TRP A 421 5.21 17.45 -1.93
N SER A 422 4.46 16.64 -2.69
CA SER A 422 3.02 16.73 -2.78
C SER A 422 2.46 15.32 -2.90
N VAL A 423 1.61 14.92 -1.96
CA VAL A 423 0.81 13.69 -1.99
C VAL A 423 -0.67 14.01 -1.76
N PRO A 424 -1.60 13.13 -2.15
CA PRO A 424 -3.01 13.26 -1.79
C PRO A 424 -3.24 13.20 -0.27
N VAL A 425 -4.36 13.77 0.20
CA VAL A 425 -4.70 13.80 1.64
C VAL A 425 -5.02 12.42 2.20
N ASP A 426 -5.53 11.53 1.35
CA ASP A 426 -5.80 10.12 1.61
C ASP A 426 -4.54 9.25 1.73
N GLU A 427 -3.40 9.82 1.37
CA GLU A 427 -2.08 9.18 1.26
C GLU A 427 -1.05 9.90 2.15
N ALA A 428 -1.50 10.66 3.16
CA ALA A 428 -0.65 11.39 4.09
C ALA A 428 -1.02 11.10 5.55
N THR A 429 -0.01 10.82 6.37
CA THR A 429 -0.16 10.77 7.83
C THR A 429 0.81 11.72 8.50
N HIS A 430 0.60 11.93 9.80
CA HIS A 430 1.44 12.79 10.62
C HIS A 430 2.77 12.12 11.03
N MET A 431 2.92 10.83 10.73
CA MET A 431 4.12 10.02 10.99
C MET A 431 4.98 9.82 9.74
N ASP A 432 4.65 10.46 8.63
CA ASP A 432 5.45 10.42 7.41
C ASP A 432 6.76 11.22 7.57
N TRP A 433 7.80 10.81 6.86
CA TRP A 433 9.12 11.39 7.02
C TRP A 433 9.96 11.30 5.74
N ILE A 434 10.97 12.16 5.67
CA ILE A 434 11.95 12.24 4.60
C ILE A 434 13.29 11.77 5.14
N GLY A 435 13.92 10.82 4.45
CA GLY A 435 15.27 10.35 4.77
C GLY A 435 16.25 10.59 3.62
N VAL A 436 17.52 10.75 3.95
CA VAL A 436 18.66 10.81 3.00
C VAL A 436 19.50 9.55 3.15
N TYR A 437 19.84 8.92 2.04
CA TYR A 437 20.47 7.60 1.99
C TYR A 437 21.61 7.59 0.99
N PRO A 438 22.74 6.91 1.25
CA PRO A 438 23.65 6.54 0.18
C PRO A 438 22.89 5.75 -0.90
N VAL A 439 23.16 6.02 -2.18
CA VAL A 439 22.48 5.30 -3.28
C VAL A 439 22.57 3.79 -3.10
N GLY A 440 21.42 3.12 -3.20
CA GLY A 440 21.32 1.66 -3.08
C GLY A 440 21.33 1.12 -1.64
N ALA A 441 21.41 1.99 -0.62
CA ALA A 441 21.29 1.57 0.77
C ALA A 441 19.84 1.15 1.11
N ASN A 442 19.68 0.29 2.11
CA ASN A 442 18.36 -0.11 2.61
C ASN A 442 17.65 1.05 3.34
N ASN A 443 16.32 0.98 3.47
CA ASN A 443 15.52 2.05 4.10
C ASN A 443 15.81 2.26 5.60
N ASP A 444 16.49 1.33 6.25
CA ASP A 444 16.95 1.45 7.65
C ASP A 444 18.36 2.05 7.77
N GLN A 445 19.00 2.39 6.64
CA GLN A 445 20.37 2.91 6.50
C GLN A 445 20.43 4.40 6.11
N TYR A 446 19.47 5.23 6.56
CA TYR A 446 19.52 6.68 6.35
C TYR A 446 20.65 7.33 7.17
N VAL A 447 21.16 8.45 6.67
CA VAL A 447 22.25 9.25 7.29
C VAL A 447 21.77 10.62 7.81
N ASP A 448 20.61 11.08 7.35
CA ASP A 448 19.89 12.23 7.90
C ASP A 448 18.38 12.00 7.67
N PHE A 449 17.54 12.62 8.49
CA PHE A 449 16.10 12.52 8.35
C PHE A 449 15.37 13.70 9.00
N LYS A 450 14.14 13.91 8.54
CA LYS A 450 13.15 14.80 9.17
C LYS A 450 11.75 14.29 8.93
N TYR A 451 10.87 14.49 9.90
CA TYR A 451 9.43 14.33 9.67
C TYR A 451 8.91 15.41 8.72
N VAL A 452 7.79 15.13 8.06
CA VAL A 452 7.16 16.05 7.07
C VAL A 452 6.79 17.41 7.66
N GLN A 453 6.74 17.54 8.98
CA GLN A 453 6.53 18.82 9.68
C GLN A 453 7.83 19.65 9.86
N GLY A 454 8.99 19.13 9.46
CA GLY A 454 10.28 19.83 9.42
C GLY A 454 11.21 19.63 10.63
N GLY A 455 10.76 18.90 11.65
CA GLY A 455 11.54 18.54 12.83
C GLY A 455 11.93 17.05 12.88
N GLN A 456 12.61 16.67 13.96
CA GLN A 456 12.99 15.27 14.26
C GLN A 456 11.92 14.53 15.06
N ASN A 457 10.78 15.18 15.29
CA ASN A 457 9.60 14.58 15.91
C ASN A 457 8.38 14.73 15.02
N PRO A 458 7.50 13.73 15.01
CA PRO A 458 6.19 13.91 14.43
C PRO A 458 5.38 14.91 15.28
N LEU A 459 4.57 15.73 14.62
CA LEU A 459 3.51 16.51 15.27
C LEU A 459 2.16 15.93 14.87
N ASP A 460 1.06 16.37 15.49
CA ASP A 460 -0.26 15.75 15.27
C ASP A 460 -0.84 15.94 13.86
N ASN A 461 -0.38 16.95 13.11
CA ASN A 461 -0.99 17.30 11.83
C ASN A 461 -0.29 16.58 10.66
N PRO A 462 -1.05 15.92 9.76
CA PRO A 462 -0.51 15.46 8.49
C PRO A 462 -0.15 16.64 7.59
N VAL A 463 0.93 16.51 6.82
CA VAL A 463 1.39 17.54 5.87
C VAL A 463 1.48 16.93 4.46
N PRO A 464 0.36 16.86 3.72
CA PRO A 464 0.34 16.26 2.38
C PRO A 464 1.16 17.05 1.36
N LYS A 465 1.34 18.36 1.57
CA LYS A 465 2.14 19.23 0.71
C LYS A 465 3.01 20.12 1.57
N GLY A 466 4.31 20.13 1.31
CA GLY A 466 5.25 20.87 2.14
C GLY A 466 6.65 20.90 1.54
N ASN A 467 7.55 21.57 2.27
CA ASN A 467 8.98 21.53 2.01
C ASN A 467 9.75 21.61 3.33
N ILE A 468 10.94 21.02 3.35
CA ILE A 468 11.89 21.06 4.45
C ILE A 468 13.28 21.40 3.93
N ALA A 469 14.09 22.02 4.78
CA ALA A 469 15.52 22.18 4.56
C ALA A 469 16.30 21.15 5.41
N LEU A 470 17.23 20.46 4.76
CA LEU A 470 18.20 19.55 5.37
C LEU A 470 19.59 20.18 5.23
N GLU A 471 20.20 20.49 6.36
CA GLU A 471 21.62 20.86 6.43
C GLU A 471 22.40 19.56 6.61
N SER A 472 23.23 19.19 5.63
CA SER A 472 23.93 17.92 5.65
C SER A 472 25.42 18.06 5.29
N TYR A 473 26.28 17.35 6.03
CA TYR A 473 27.74 17.32 5.85
C TYR A 473 28.17 15.98 5.24
N LEU A 474 27.57 15.66 4.09
CA LEU A 474 27.78 14.38 3.42
C LEU A 474 29.03 14.42 2.52
N PRO A 475 29.82 13.32 2.47
CA PRO A 475 30.90 13.15 1.51
C PRO A 475 30.43 13.20 0.06
N ASP A 476 31.38 13.41 -0.86
CA ASP A 476 31.13 13.36 -2.30
C ASP A 476 30.47 12.04 -2.71
N GLY A 477 29.35 12.14 -3.42
CA GLY A 477 28.59 10.96 -3.83
C GLY A 477 27.16 11.28 -4.25
N ILE A 478 26.47 10.25 -4.70
CA ILE A 478 25.04 10.32 -5.03
C ILE A 478 24.27 9.72 -3.86
N TYR A 479 23.19 10.40 -3.47
CA TYR A 479 22.31 10.01 -2.39
C TYR A 479 20.86 9.97 -2.87
N ASP A 480 20.09 9.02 -2.34
CA ASP A 480 18.65 8.98 -2.51
C ASP A 480 17.99 9.82 -1.41
N VAL A 481 16.99 10.61 -1.79
CA VAL A 481 16.04 11.24 -0.89
C VAL A 481 14.74 10.50 -1.02
N ARG A 482 14.23 9.95 0.09
CA ARG A 482 13.07 9.06 0.09
C ARG A 482 11.97 9.62 1.00
N TYR A 483 10.72 9.56 0.53
CA TYR A 483 9.52 9.78 1.34
C TYR A 483 9.08 8.43 1.91
N LEU A 484 9.05 8.31 3.23
CA LEU A 484 8.70 7.10 3.96
C LEU A 484 7.44 7.30 4.80
N VAL A 485 6.71 6.21 5.03
CA VAL A 485 5.37 6.24 5.62
C VAL A 485 5.34 5.68 7.05
N ASN A 486 4.48 6.25 7.90
CA ASN A 486 4.16 5.74 9.24
C ASN A 486 5.36 5.45 10.14
N ARG A 487 6.43 6.26 10.06
CA ARG A 487 7.68 6.04 10.81
C ARG A 487 8.33 4.66 10.53
N GLN A 488 7.91 3.98 9.47
CA GLN A 488 8.45 2.71 9.03
C GLN A 488 9.52 2.91 7.95
N PHE A 489 10.36 1.89 7.76
CA PHE A 489 11.37 1.85 6.71
C PHE A 489 10.78 1.40 5.37
N VAL A 490 9.66 2.02 4.99
CA VAL A 490 8.92 1.74 3.76
C VAL A 490 8.85 3.05 2.97
N ASP A 491 9.62 3.14 1.88
CA ASP A 491 9.61 4.29 1.00
C ASP A 491 8.53 4.16 -0.09
N VAL A 492 7.89 5.26 -0.42
CA VAL A 492 6.81 5.31 -1.42
C VAL A 492 7.10 6.29 -2.56
N ILE A 493 8.04 7.22 -2.40
CA ILE A 493 8.56 8.09 -3.44
C ILE A 493 10.06 8.30 -3.18
N ASP A 494 10.87 8.33 -4.23
CA ASP A 494 12.29 8.64 -4.14
C ASP A 494 12.74 9.57 -5.26
N THR A 495 13.85 10.24 -5.03
CA THR A 495 14.59 11.03 -6.02
C THR A 495 16.07 11.05 -5.63
N THR A 496 16.95 11.56 -6.49
CA THR A 496 18.40 11.57 -6.25
C THR A 496 18.98 12.97 -6.16
N VAL A 497 20.05 13.10 -5.39
CA VAL A 497 20.82 14.33 -5.23
C VAL A 497 22.31 14.00 -5.19
N GLU A 498 23.15 14.87 -5.74
CA GLU A 498 24.60 14.73 -5.70
C GLU A 498 25.21 15.68 -4.67
N TYR A 499 26.08 15.18 -3.79
CA TYR A 499 26.88 16.00 -2.89
C TYR A 499 28.31 16.14 -3.44
N ASN A 500 28.88 17.34 -3.32
CA ASN A 500 30.22 17.64 -3.80
C ASN A 500 31.03 18.58 -2.89
N HIS A 501 32.35 18.60 -3.07
CA HIS A 501 33.31 19.35 -2.26
C HIS A 501 33.35 18.92 -0.78
N GLY A 502 33.17 17.63 -0.53
CA GLY A 502 33.25 17.00 0.77
C GLY A 502 34.60 17.22 1.45
N ASN A 503 34.56 17.40 2.76
CA ASN A 503 35.74 17.63 3.58
C ASN A 503 36.70 16.43 3.53
N GLN A 504 38.00 16.71 3.36
CA GLN A 504 39.08 15.72 3.30
C GLN A 504 39.89 15.64 4.60
N ASP A 505 39.44 16.33 5.65
CA ASP A 505 40.03 16.25 6.98
C ASP A 505 39.95 14.82 7.55
N GLU A 506 40.82 14.52 8.51
CA GLU A 506 40.80 13.24 9.23
C GLU A 506 39.42 12.95 9.86
N PRO A 507 39.00 11.67 9.96
CA PRO A 507 37.69 11.30 10.51
C PRO A 507 37.36 11.92 11.86
N TRP A 508 38.33 11.96 12.79
CA TRP A 508 38.10 12.54 14.11
C TRP A 508 37.85 14.04 14.07
N VAL A 509 38.53 14.77 13.17
CA VAL A 509 38.31 16.21 12.97
C VAL A 509 36.86 16.47 12.55
N GLN A 510 36.37 15.64 11.62
CA GLN A 510 35.02 15.72 11.10
C GLN A 510 33.99 15.42 12.21
N VAL A 511 34.19 14.36 13.01
CA VAL A 511 33.29 14.02 14.14
C VAL A 511 33.16 15.19 15.12
N PHE A 512 34.29 15.74 15.59
CA PHE A 512 34.26 16.85 16.56
C PHE A 512 33.58 18.09 15.97
N ARG A 513 33.85 18.43 14.70
CA ARG A 513 33.18 19.56 14.03
C ARG A 513 31.67 19.37 13.97
N GLY A 514 31.23 18.18 13.56
CA GLY A 514 29.81 17.84 13.51
C GLY A 514 29.13 17.97 14.87
N ILE A 515 29.74 17.42 15.92
CA ILE A 515 29.21 17.51 17.30
C ILE A 515 29.07 18.97 17.72
N PHE A 516 30.12 19.78 17.49
CA PHE A 516 30.12 21.19 17.84
C PHE A 516 29.02 21.96 17.11
N HIS A 517 28.84 21.70 15.81
CA HIS A 517 27.76 22.31 15.03
C HIS A 517 26.38 21.91 15.55
N GLY A 518 26.16 20.62 15.86
CA GLY A 518 24.91 20.14 16.43
C GLY A 518 24.59 20.72 17.81
N LEU A 519 25.63 21.02 18.61
CA LEU A 519 25.54 21.73 19.89
C LEU A 519 25.32 23.25 19.74
N GLY A 520 25.38 23.79 18.53
CA GLY A 520 25.28 25.23 18.28
C GLY A 520 26.55 26.03 18.63
N ALA A 521 27.70 25.37 18.82
CA ALA A 521 28.98 26.03 19.04
C ALA A 521 29.43 26.77 17.77
N LYS A 522 30.02 27.95 17.92
CA LYS A 522 30.42 28.82 16.80
C LYS A 522 31.93 28.88 16.58
N THR A 523 32.71 28.06 17.28
CA THR A 523 34.17 28.12 17.20
C THR A 523 34.71 27.66 15.83
N THR A 524 35.53 28.49 15.21
CA THR A 524 36.14 28.22 13.90
C THR A 524 37.50 27.54 14.00
N ASN A 525 38.04 27.30 15.21
CA ASN A 525 39.43 26.90 15.41
C ASN A 525 39.63 25.72 16.39
N PHE A 526 38.66 24.82 16.48
CA PHE A 526 38.72 23.66 17.38
C PHE A 526 40.00 22.82 17.23
N LYS A 527 40.59 22.71 16.02
CA LYS A 527 41.85 21.98 15.78
C LYS A 527 43.02 22.43 16.66
N GLN A 528 43.02 23.67 17.14
CA GLN A 528 44.07 24.16 18.06
C GLN A 528 43.86 23.70 19.51
N CYS A 529 42.67 23.19 19.82
CA CYS A 529 42.19 22.92 21.17
C CYS A 529 41.86 21.42 21.40
N VAL A 530 41.86 20.60 20.35
CA VAL A 530 41.63 19.15 20.41
C VAL A 530 42.94 18.39 20.18
N GLN A 531 43.20 17.34 20.96
CA GLN A 531 44.31 16.40 20.73
C GLN A 531 43.92 15.32 19.69
N ASP A 532 44.66 14.21 19.60
CA ASP A 532 44.24 13.06 18.78
C ASP A 532 42.95 12.44 19.35
N GLY A 533 41.83 12.66 18.65
CA GLY A 533 40.50 12.17 18.99
C GLY A 533 40.14 10.79 18.45
N ASN A 534 41.09 10.03 17.90
CA ASN A 534 40.80 8.71 17.31
C ASN A 534 40.15 7.74 18.31
N LYS A 535 40.55 7.78 19.58
CA LYS A 535 39.95 6.99 20.65
C LYS A 535 38.50 7.38 20.91
N THR A 536 38.19 8.68 20.83
CA THR A 536 36.82 9.21 20.97
C THR A 536 35.93 8.69 19.85
N VAL A 537 36.42 8.72 18.61
CA VAL A 537 35.71 8.17 17.45
C VAL A 537 35.44 6.68 17.61
N ALA A 538 36.43 5.91 18.05
CA ALA A 538 36.26 4.48 18.33
C ALA A 538 35.19 4.26 19.42
N THR A 539 35.20 5.06 20.49
CA THR A 539 34.22 4.99 21.58
C THR A 539 32.79 5.25 21.10
N PHE A 540 32.59 6.25 20.23
CA PHE A 540 31.28 6.49 19.62
C PHE A 540 30.84 5.32 18.74
N ARG A 541 31.73 4.76 17.92
CA ARG A 541 31.39 3.58 17.10
C ARG A 541 30.93 2.40 17.96
N GLU A 542 31.67 2.10 19.02
CA GLU A 542 31.32 1.04 19.96
C GLU A 542 29.98 1.29 20.68
N SER A 543 29.68 2.55 21.02
CA SER A 543 28.36 2.96 21.55
C SER A 543 27.23 2.64 20.58
N PHE A 544 27.37 3.01 19.31
CA PHE A 544 26.35 2.76 18.28
C PHE A 544 26.22 1.30 17.88
N GLU A 545 27.31 0.54 17.91
CA GLU A 545 27.29 -0.91 17.77
C GLU A 545 26.51 -1.56 18.91
N ALA A 546 26.71 -1.12 20.15
CA ALA A 546 25.95 -1.59 21.31
C ALA A 546 24.44 -1.29 21.14
N PHE A 547 24.06 -0.10 20.65
CA PHE A 547 22.65 0.20 20.33
C PHE A 547 22.09 -0.73 19.24
N GLY A 548 22.86 -0.99 18.19
CA GLY A 548 22.49 -1.95 17.13
C GLY A 548 22.26 -3.36 17.67
N ASN A 549 23.04 -3.78 18.66
CA ASN A 549 22.93 -5.07 19.35
C ASN A 549 21.88 -5.10 20.47
N LYS A 550 21.08 -4.03 20.62
CA LYS A 550 20.07 -3.87 21.70
C LYS A 550 20.68 -3.82 23.12
N GLU A 551 21.97 -3.52 23.24
CA GLU A 551 22.70 -3.35 24.51
C GLU A 551 22.56 -1.89 25.02
N VAL A 552 21.34 -1.44 25.27
CA VAL A 552 20.99 -0.01 25.48
C VAL A 552 21.83 0.67 26.56
N PHE A 553 21.97 0.05 27.73
CA PHE A 553 22.72 0.64 28.85
C PHE A 553 24.21 0.79 28.54
N LYS A 554 24.80 -0.19 27.86
CA LYS A 554 26.19 -0.12 27.40
C LYS A 554 26.35 0.96 26.34
N GLY A 555 25.42 1.05 25.39
CA GLY A 555 25.39 2.12 24.39
C GLY A 555 25.37 3.50 25.05
N LEU A 556 24.48 3.73 26.01
CA LEU A 556 24.39 4.99 26.77
C LEU A 556 25.66 5.29 27.59
N GLN A 557 26.24 4.28 28.23
CA GLN A 557 27.48 4.43 28.99
C GLN A 557 28.64 4.88 28.09
N MET A 558 28.83 4.21 26.95
CA MET A 558 29.89 4.52 26.01
C MET A 558 29.67 5.87 25.33
N LEU A 559 28.41 6.24 25.06
CA LEU A 559 28.04 7.57 24.60
C LEU A 559 28.46 8.63 25.62
N GLY A 560 28.15 8.42 26.91
CA GLY A 560 28.57 9.30 28.00
C GLY A 560 30.09 9.44 28.09
N VAL A 561 30.85 8.35 27.94
CA VAL A 561 32.33 8.38 27.92
C VAL A 561 32.86 9.20 26.73
N GLY A 562 32.31 8.99 25.53
CA GLY A 562 32.68 9.79 24.36
C GLY A 562 32.36 11.27 24.52
N LEU A 563 31.18 11.59 25.08
CA LEU A 563 30.76 12.97 25.34
C LEU A 563 31.57 13.65 26.44
N LYS A 564 32.11 12.91 27.42
CA LYS A 564 33.01 13.47 28.42
C LYS A 564 34.29 14.04 27.79
N ASP A 565 34.85 13.35 26.81
CA ASP A 565 36.03 13.84 26.08
C ASP A 565 35.71 15.10 25.24
N VAL A 566 34.51 15.13 24.65
CA VAL A 566 33.97 16.33 23.97
C VAL A 566 33.82 17.50 24.95
N GLU A 567 33.29 17.25 26.14
CA GLU A 567 33.11 18.24 27.20
C GLU A 567 34.45 18.85 27.66
N GLU A 568 35.44 18.00 27.95
CA GLU A 568 36.81 18.42 28.29
C GLU A 568 37.43 19.26 27.17
N THR A 569 37.22 18.84 25.92
CA THR A 569 37.68 19.57 24.73
C THR A 569 37.01 20.94 24.60
N LEU A 570 35.70 21.05 24.83
CA LEU A 570 34.97 22.33 24.82
C LEU A 570 35.50 23.31 25.86
N LYS A 571 35.87 22.82 27.06
CA LYS A 571 36.54 23.65 28.10
C LYS A 571 37.87 24.22 27.59
N VAL A 572 38.68 23.42 26.91
CA VAL A 572 39.95 23.88 26.29
C VAL A 572 39.69 24.87 25.16
N CYS A 573 38.64 24.66 24.36
CA CYS A 573 38.18 25.56 23.30
C CYS A 573 37.59 26.90 23.80
N SER A 574 37.49 27.12 25.12
CA SER A 574 36.80 28.26 25.74
C SER A 574 35.28 28.31 25.47
N GLU A 575 34.66 27.20 25.07
CA GLU A 575 33.20 27.06 24.90
C GLU A 575 32.55 26.64 26.24
N THR A 576 32.76 27.45 27.28
CA THR A 576 32.51 27.06 28.68
C THR A 576 31.03 26.89 29.03
N ASP A 577 30.12 27.63 28.39
CA ASP A 577 28.68 27.52 28.64
C ASP A 577 28.12 26.18 28.14
N ILE A 578 28.54 25.77 26.94
CA ILE A 578 28.15 24.48 26.35
C ILE A 578 28.77 23.33 27.15
N ALA A 579 30.05 23.45 27.51
CA ALA A 579 30.72 22.44 28.34
C ALA A 579 30.01 22.24 29.69
N LYS A 580 29.60 23.33 30.34
CA LYS A 580 28.86 23.27 31.61
C LYS A 580 27.50 22.62 31.46
N ALA A 581 26.78 22.91 30.37
CA ALA A 581 25.50 22.27 30.08
C ALA A 581 25.66 20.76 29.81
N LEU A 582 26.76 20.38 29.15
CA LEU A 582 27.08 18.99 28.83
C LEU A 582 27.48 18.16 30.06
N GLU A 583 28.21 18.74 31.01
CA GLU A 583 28.73 18.06 32.20
C GLU A 583 27.61 17.38 33.03
N GLN A 584 26.48 18.06 33.21
CA GLN A 584 25.35 17.50 33.95
C GLN A 584 24.69 16.34 33.18
N PHE A 585 24.48 16.50 31.87
CA PHE A 585 23.92 15.45 31.03
C PHE A 585 24.80 14.19 30.96
N VAL A 586 26.12 14.36 30.87
CA VAL A 586 27.10 13.25 30.89
C VAL A 586 27.03 12.50 32.21
N THR A 587 26.87 13.21 33.33
CA THR A 587 26.72 12.60 34.66
C THR A 587 25.48 11.71 34.72
N ASP A 588 24.36 12.16 34.16
CA ASP A 588 23.11 11.40 34.10
C ASP A 588 23.22 10.18 33.17
N LEU A 589 23.86 10.32 32.01
CA LEU A 589 24.09 9.19 31.09
C LEU A 589 24.97 8.10 31.70
N ILE A 590 26.05 8.48 32.39
CA ILE A 590 26.96 7.53 33.03
C ILE A 590 26.27 6.82 34.21
N SER A 591 25.41 7.53 34.96
CA SER A 591 24.69 6.98 36.13
C SER A 591 23.42 6.19 35.80
N CYS A 592 22.81 6.40 34.62
CA CYS A 592 21.61 5.68 34.16
C CYS A 592 21.78 4.14 34.14
N VAL A 593 23.02 3.63 34.10
CA VAL A 593 23.35 2.18 34.14
C VAL A 593 22.88 1.47 35.43
N GLU A 594 22.67 2.19 36.53
CA GLU A 594 22.25 1.60 37.82
C GLU A 594 20.71 1.52 37.99
N GLY A 595 19.93 1.83 36.95
CA GLY A 595 18.46 1.81 36.99
C GLY A 595 17.80 3.16 37.29
N HIS A 596 18.57 4.25 37.29
CA HIS A 596 18.12 5.61 37.56
C HIS A 596 18.06 6.50 36.30
N CYS A 597 17.48 5.99 35.20
CA CYS A 597 17.29 6.77 33.98
C CYS A 597 16.09 7.72 34.11
N LEU A 598 16.18 8.72 34.98
CA LEU A 598 15.07 9.64 35.29
C LEU A 598 14.48 10.36 34.07
N HIS A 599 15.26 10.52 33.00
CA HIS A 599 14.93 11.40 31.86
C HIS A 599 14.67 10.68 30.52
N PHE A 600 14.86 9.35 30.46
CA PHE A 600 14.63 8.58 29.23
C PHE A 600 13.41 7.68 29.36
N VAL A 601 12.57 7.69 28.34
CA VAL A 601 11.50 6.71 28.16
C VAL A 601 11.97 5.69 27.13
N ILE A 602 11.94 4.42 27.50
CA ILE A 602 12.26 3.30 26.61
C ILE A 602 10.95 2.57 26.32
N ASP A 603 10.49 2.66 25.08
CA ASP A 603 9.41 1.81 24.58
C ASP A 603 10.01 0.65 23.77
N ALA A 604 9.56 -0.56 24.05
CA ALA A 604 10.11 -1.79 23.51
C ALA A 604 9.07 -2.67 22.78
N VAL A 605 7.83 -2.18 22.59
CA VAL A 605 6.71 -3.04 22.19
C VAL A 605 6.90 -3.68 20.81
N ASP A 606 7.63 -3.05 19.86
CA ASP A 606 7.98 -3.67 18.56
C ASP A 606 9.30 -3.15 17.95
N ILE A 607 9.66 -1.89 18.25
CA ILE A 607 10.94 -1.25 17.94
C ILE A 607 11.43 -0.63 19.25
N LEU A 608 12.72 -0.78 19.55
CA LEU A 608 13.33 -0.05 20.66
C LEU A 608 13.31 1.44 20.31
N LEU A 609 12.39 2.17 20.91
CA LEU A 609 12.29 3.60 20.80
C LEU A 609 12.82 4.23 22.09
N ILE A 610 13.74 5.16 21.92
CA ILE A 610 14.26 5.99 23.00
C ILE A 610 13.74 7.41 22.77
N LEU A 611 12.92 7.88 23.70
CA LEU A 611 12.45 9.26 23.74
C LEU A 611 13.01 9.97 24.98
N TYR A 612 13.22 11.27 24.87
CA TYR A 612 13.45 12.12 26.04
C TYR A 612 12.13 12.77 26.47
N GLU A 613 11.63 12.49 27.68
CA GLU A 613 10.35 13.02 28.23
C GLU A 613 9.15 13.02 27.25
N ASN A 614 9.13 12.13 26.23
CA ASN A 614 8.20 12.14 25.09
C ASN A 614 8.23 13.43 24.23
N VAL A 615 9.34 14.17 24.25
CA VAL A 615 9.58 15.43 23.53
C VAL A 615 10.52 15.26 22.34
N TYR A 616 11.43 14.28 22.35
CA TYR A 616 12.40 14.06 21.26
C TYR A 616 12.67 12.59 20.94
N GLU A 617 12.59 12.22 19.66
CA GLU A 617 12.96 10.90 19.13
C GLU A 617 14.46 10.80 18.94
N ILE A 618 15.12 10.33 20.00
CA ILE A 618 16.57 10.14 20.02
C ILE A 618 16.98 8.98 19.10
N PHE A 619 16.15 7.94 19.00
CA PHE A 619 16.45 6.75 18.22
C PHE A 619 16.79 7.05 16.76
N GLY A 620 16.08 8.00 16.13
CA GLY A 620 16.29 8.35 14.73
C GLY A 620 17.68 8.91 14.48
N ASP A 621 18.11 9.88 15.28
CA ASP A 621 19.45 10.48 15.17
C ASP A 621 20.55 9.50 15.58
N ILE A 622 20.32 8.65 16.59
CA ILE A 622 21.27 7.58 16.96
C ILE A 622 21.53 6.66 15.78
N ARG A 623 20.46 6.24 15.08
CA ARG A 623 20.56 5.40 13.89
C ARG A 623 21.25 6.13 12.75
N ALA A 624 20.87 7.38 12.48
CA ALA A 624 21.52 8.21 11.46
C ALA A 624 23.03 8.38 11.71
N ALA A 625 23.44 8.59 12.97
CA ALA A 625 24.83 8.68 13.37
C ALA A 625 25.58 7.36 13.11
N SER A 626 25.00 6.23 13.55
CA SER A 626 25.56 4.89 13.32
C SER A 626 25.75 4.61 11.82
N ASN A 627 24.71 4.85 11.01
CA ASN A 627 24.75 4.64 9.57
C ASN A 627 25.75 5.56 8.88
N SER A 628 25.90 6.80 9.36
CA SER A 628 26.90 7.74 8.87
C SER A 628 28.32 7.20 9.05
N PHE A 629 28.63 6.57 10.19
CA PHE A 629 29.95 5.96 10.41
C PHE A 629 30.16 4.66 9.63
N ASN A 630 29.13 3.82 9.56
CA ASN A 630 29.24 2.44 9.11
C ASN A 630 29.00 2.24 7.61
N VAL A 631 28.09 3.01 7.01
CA VAL A 631 27.67 2.84 5.61
C VAL A 631 28.26 3.93 4.73
N ALA A 632 28.13 5.20 5.14
CA ALA A 632 28.52 6.34 4.31
C ALA A 632 29.94 6.86 4.58
N HIS A 633 30.54 6.47 5.72
CA HIS A 633 31.74 7.11 6.27
C HIS A 633 31.64 8.65 6.34
N ALA A 634 30.42 9.17 6.56
CA ALA A 634 30.08 10.58 6.69
C ALA A 634 30.32 11.06 8.13
N TYR A 635 31.59 11.13 8.55
CA TYR A 635 31.96 11.38 9.94
C TYR A 635 31.40 12.68 10.52
N GLU A 636 31.38 13.77 9.73
CA GLU A 636 30.86 15.06 10.18
C GLU A 636 29.34 15.03 10.33
N GLN A 637 28.62 14.38 9.42
CA GLN A 637 27.19 14.14 9.55
C GLN A 637 26.88 13.29 10.79
N GLY A 638 27.68 12.24 11.04
CA GLY A 638 27.54 11.42 12.24
C GLY A 638 27.72 12.23 13.52
N GLY A 639 28.72 13.12 13.54
CA GLY A 639 28.91 14.09 14.61
C GLY A 639 27.72 15.05 14.77
N LEU A 640 27.16 15.55 13.66
CA LEU A 640 26.01 16.44 13.68
C LEU A 640 24.80 15.80 14.36
N CYS A 641 24.47 14.56 13.99
CA CYS A 641 23.37 13.81 14.60
C CYS A 641 23.58 13.63 16.11
N ILE A 642 24.79 13.28 16.55
CA ILE A 642 25.15 13.23 17.99
C ILE A 642 24.91 14.59 18.64
N GLY A 643 25.44 15.66 18.05
CA GLY A 643 25.30 17.02 18.59
C GLY A 643 23.86 17.47 18.72
N ARG A 644 23.00 17.18 17.71
CA ARG A 644 21.55 17.48 17.74
C ARG A 644 20.85 16.81 18.93
N VAL A 645 21.08 15.51 19.13
CA VAL A 645 20.54 14.76 20.27
C VAL A 645 20.94 15.43 21.58
N VAL A 646 22.23 15.68 21.76
CA VAL A 646 22.75 16.25 23.01
C VAL A 646 22.21 17.65 23.25
N ASN A 647 22.16 18.50 22.22
CA ASN A 647 21.67 19.87 22.31
C ASN A 647 20.22 19.92 22.78
N VAL A 648 19.36 19.05 22.23
CA VAL A 648 17.97 18.97 22.67
C VAL A 648 17.90 18.54 24.14
N CYS A 649 18.64 17.50 24.53
CA CYS A 649 18.66 17.02 25.91
C CYS A 649 19.08 18.10 26.92
N ILE A 650 20.10 18.91 26.62
CA ILE A 650 20.56 19.97 27.54
C ILE A 650 19.62 21.20 27.56
N SER A 651 18.84 21.41 26.50
CA SER A 651 17.97 22.59 26.36
C SER A 651 16.63 22.47 27.10
N LEU A 652 16.27 21.26 27.55
CA LEU A 652 15.00 21.02 28.20
C LEU A 652 15.01 21.50 29.66
N PRO A 653 13.89 22.05 30.16
CA PRO A 653 13.83 22.61 31.49
C PRO A 653 13.97 21.50 32.53
N TRP A 654 15.09 21.52 33.26
CA TRP A 654 15.33 20.71 34.44
C TRP A 654 14.20 20.95 35.44
N LYS A 655 13.22 20.05 35.53
CA LYS A 655 12.39 19.98 36.72
C LYS A 655 13.29 19.53 37.85
N ASN A 656 13.93 20.48 38.53
CA ASN A 656 14.63 20.25 39.77
C ASN A 656 13.68 19.47 40.69
N GLY A 657 13.97 18.19 40.88
CA GLY A 657 13.23 17.31 41.75
C GLY A 657 13.35 17.82 43.18
N ASN A 658 12.27 18.41 43.70
CA ASN A 658 11.87 18.16 45.06
C ASN A 658 10.89 16.98 45.01
N VAL A 659 11.43 15.75 45.10
CA VAL A 659 10.72 14.57 45.58
C VAL A 659 11.61 13.87 46.59
#